data_AF-A0A0C3B8E1-F1
#
_entry.id   AF-A0A0C3B8E1-F1
#
_cell.length_a   1.000
_cell.length_b   1.000
_cell.length_c   1.000
_cell.angle_alpha   90.00
_cell.angle_beta   90.00
_cell.angle_gamma   90.00
#
_symmetry.space_group_name_H-M   'P 1'
#
loop_
_entity.id
_entity.type
_entity.pdbx_description
1 polymer ?
#
loop_
_entity_poly.entity_id
_entity_poly.type
_entity_poly.pdbx_seq_one_letter_code
_entity_poly.pdbx_strand_id
1 'polypeptide(L)'
;MEGTREDVLKAVFDWVADYGATNIFWLTGHPGVGKSAIAASLVEKLRDTARLGSGCFFQRERSNAMTTSALWRTIAYGLARQYPTLRKHLIATLEADEALLTTVSIEKLFRKLIHEPLVAFEEAGGKDTVVVVVIDALDECGGFDGQHSNQRIKLMQTLKIWSTLPNRFKLVVTSRAEPDIVHLFSAVEHESFEILSGKMVQSKSSEDIQKFLEYHLGQIAARSQGGLAPDWPGSQIKTWLTRLAAGLFIWVDTAVRFMRQREPQEQLNRILGGASMGGLSALYSSILGASFVEPTEKVLESFRRIVGGIILAKEPLAASSLSHLCSANHSVLSHIRNGLQSVMDSGEAFRFSHQSFVDFLLNSAECRPGFLINLQRQKRYMTLGCFRVMKQHLKFNICDITSSYERNNEITGLERQVKERILPHVTYSSYYWADHLAEATFDLEISEKIEYFMENQFLYWLEVLSLTERVNLGTSMIVRLIEWLRNGNQDDKLARDMKNFTAAFGNMISQSVPHIYLSALPFSPRIAEVSKKYIKGYPQTIRIETGGQENWPAIQNVIMGHTSSVNSVAFSPDGTRIVSGSSDKTIRVWDAETAEMVAGPFEGHTSFVKSVAFSPDGTRIVSGSLDKTIRVWDAKTAEMMVAGPFEGHTDHVSSVTFSPDGTRIVSGSLDKTIRVWDAETTQTVSGLFERRPEDEISIAFSPNETRIVPNSQDKNKHLWRTTASRFLASIFMYIISRHIDPERLDFQLSVAIFQSYLEAARWMDARSQL
;
A
#
# COMPACT_ATOMS: atom_id res chain seq x y z
N MET A 1 -32.76 2.05 9.71
CA MET A 1 -34.23 2.04 9.84
C MET A 1 -34.54 2.73 11.16
N GLU A 2 -35.57 3.57 11.19
CA GLU A 2 -35.95 4.27 12.42
C GLU A 2 -36.39 3.27 13.51
N GLY A 3 -36.01 3.49 14.76
CA GLY A 3 -36.40 2.63 15.89
C GLY A 3 -35.62 1.32 16.05
N THR A 4 -34.46 1.18 15.38
CA THR A 4 -33.48 0.10 15.61
C THR A 4 -32.18 0.67 16.17
N ARG A 5 -31.46 -0.07 17.02
CA ARG A 5 -30.18 0.32 17.67
C ARG A 5 -30.27 1.59 18.53
N GLU A 6 -31.47 1.87 19.05
CA GLU A 6 -31.70 3.05 19.91
C GLU A 6 -30.97 2.93 21.26
N ASP A 7 -30.66 1.72 21.71
CA ASP A 7 -29.80 1.47 22.88
C ASP A 7 -28.36 1.95 22.64
N VAL A 8 -27.78 1.61 21.48
CA VAL A 8 -26.43 2.04 21.10
C VAL A 8 -26.38 3.54 20.87
N LEU A 9 -27.36 4.08 20.13
CA LEU A 9 -27.44 5.52 19.88
C LEU A 9 -27.58 6.28 21.21
N LYS A 10 -28.43 5.80 22.13
CA LYS A 10 -28.56 6.39 23.46
C LYS A 10 -27.24 6.36 24.23
N ALA A 11 -26.53 5.24 24.26
CA ALA A 11 -25.23 5.15 24.94
C ALA A 11 -24.23 6.18 24.39
N VAL A 12 -24.16 6.34 23.06
CA VAL A 12 -23.30 7.36 22.44
C VAL A 12 -23.75 8.77 22.81
N PHE A 13 -25.06 9.07 22.80
CA PHE A 13 -25.54 10.40 23.17
C PHE A 13 -25.35 10.73 24.65
N ASP A 14 -25.50 9.74 25.54
CA ASP A 14 -25.21 9.88 26.97
C ASP A 14 -23.70 10.17 27.17
N TRP A 15 -22.82 9.47 26.45
CA TRP A 15 -21.37 9.74 26.44
C TRP A 15 -20.98 11.11 25.85
N VAL A 16 -21.66 11.56 24.77
CA VAL A 16 -21.46 12.90 24.19
C VAL A 16 -21.89 13.99 25.19
N ALA A 17 -22.92 13.74 26.00
CA ALA A 17 -23.40 14.69 27.00
C ALA A 17 -22.50 14.77 28.24
N ASP A 18 -21.70 13.74 28.51
CA ASP A 18 -20.76 13.72 29.62
C ASP A 18 -19.42 14.43 29.27
N TYR A 19 -19.22 15.60 29.85
CA TYR A 19 -17.99 16.39 29.72
C TYR A 19 -16.77 15.74 30.41
N GLY A 20 -17.00 14.85 31.38
CA GLY A 20 -15.96 14.08 32.07
C GLY A 20 -15.56 12.82 31.32
N ALA A 21 -16.41 12.31 30.43
CA ALA A 21 -16.12 11.10 29.67
C ALA A 21 -14.95 11.30 28.69
N THR A 22 -14.28 10.18 28.40
CA THR A 22 -13.11 10.11 27.51
C THR A 22 -13.40 10.65 26.10
N ASN A 23 -12.36 10.98 25.34
CA ASN A 23 -12.48 11.53 23.98
C ASN A 23 -12.96 10.53 22.95
N ILE A 24 -12.75 9.22 23.16
CA ILE A 24 -13.02 8.21 22.13
C ILE A 24 -14.08 7.23 22.58
N PHE A 25 -15.07 7.01 21.71
CA PHE A 25 -16.06 5.95 21.83
C PHE A 25 -15.84 4.91 20.73
N TRP A 26 -15.48 3.70 21.11
CA TRP A 26 -15.21 2.60 20.20
C TRP A 26 -16.38 1.63 20.11
N LEU A 27 -17.07 1.65 18.96
CA LEU A 27 -18.14 0.72 18.63
C LEU A 27 -17.57 -0.49 17.87
N THR A 28 -17.50 -1.64 18.55
CA THR A 28 -16.96 -2.87 18.00
C THR A 28 -18.03 -3.94 17.78
N GLY A 29 -17.77 -4.89 16.90
CA GLY A 29 -18.67 -6.02 16.67
C GLY A 29 -18.35 -6.79 15.39
N HIS A 30 -19.01 -7.92 15.21
CA HIS A 30 -18.81 -8.80 14.05
C HIS A 30 -19.25 -8.13 12.72
N PRO A 31 -18.80 -8.64 11.57
CA PRO A 31 -19.27 -8.17 10.27
C PRO A 31 -20.79 -8.23 10.14
N GLY A 32 -21.41 -7.14 9.66
CA GLY A 32 -22.84 -7.11 9.36
C GLY A 32 -23.81 -6.97 10.54
N VAL A 33 -23.32 -6.65 11.74
CA VAL A 33 -24.17 -6.29 12.90
C VAL A 33 -24.81 -4.89 12.82
N GLY A 34 -24.44 -4.09 11.81
CA GLY A 34 -25.02 -2.78 11.54
C GLY A 34 -24.19 -1.56 11.95
N LYS A 35 -22.88 -1.73 12.25
CA LYS A 35 -21.99 -0.63 12.68
C LYS A 35 -22.03 0.60 11.76
N SER A 36 -21.86 0.42 10.45
CA SER A 36 -21.91 1.52 9.48
C SER A 36 -23.27 2.21 9.39
N ALA A 37 -24.36 1.46 9.59
CA ALA A 37 -25.70 2.05 9.66
C ALA A 37 -25.88 2.89 10.93
N ILE A 38 -25.30 2.46 12.06
CA ILE A 38 -25.27 3.23 13.31
C ILE A 38 -24.45 4.51 13.11
N ALA A 39 -23.25 4.43 12.52
CA ALA A 39 -22.41 5.58 12.21
C ALA A 39 -23.13 6.60 11.30
N ALA A 40 -23.79 6.13 10.24
CA ALA A 40 -24.57 6.99 9.36
C ALA A 40 -25.74 7.67 10.11
N SER A 41 -26.48 6.92 10.92
CA SER A 41 -27.59 7.47 11.73
C SER A 41 -27.09 8.49 12.77
N LEU A 42 -25.91 8.24 13.35
CA LEU A 42 -25.28 9.14 14.30
C LEU A 42 -24.86 10.45 13.62
N VAL A 43 -24.28 10.39 12.42
CA VAL A 43 -23.93 11.57 11.62
C VAL A 43 -25.16 12.43 11.33
N GLU A 44 -26.30 11.82 10.97
CA GLU A 44 -27.56 12.55 10.75
C GLU A 44 -28.07 13.20 12.05
N LYS A 45 -28.25 12.43 13.14
CA LYS A 45 -28.75 12.95 14.42
C LYS A 45 -27.83 14.02 15.04
N LEU A 46 -26.51 13.90 14.88
CA LEU A 46 -25.54 14.92 15.35
C LEU A 46 -25.55 16.19 14.50
N ARG A 47 -25.89 16.08 13.21
CA ARG A 47 -26.05 17.24 12.33
C ARG A 47 -27.27 18.04 12.74
N ASP A 48 -28.38 17.37 13.05
CA ASP A 48 -29.62 18.02 13.50
C ASP A 48 -29.45 18.75 14.84
N THR A 49 -28.56 18.27 15.70
CA THR A 49 -28.19 18.92 16.97
C THR A 49 -27.04 19.91 16.85
N ALA A 50 -26.55 20.19 15.62
CA ALA A 50 -25.42 21.08 15.32
C ALA A 50 -24.10 20.76 16.05
N ARG A 51 -23.93 19.51 16.51
CA ARG A 51 -22.73 19.01 17.22
C ARG A 51 -21.76 18.25 16.32
N LEU A 52 -22.20 17.86 15.12
CA LEU A 52 -21.34 17.18 14.15
C LEU A 52 -20.24 18.10 13.63
N GLY A 53 -18.99 17.70 13.85
CA GLY A 53 -17.83 18.29 13.18
C GLY A 53 -17.64 17.73 11.77
N SER A 54 -17.51 16.41 11.65
CA SER A 54 -17.41 15.73 10.36
C SER A 54 -17.70 14.23 10.49
N GLY A 55 -18.01 13.57 9.37
CA GLY A 55 -18.19 12.11 9.28
C GLY A 55 -17.39 11.57 8.10
N CYS A 56 -16.62 10.50 8.33
CA CYS A 56 -15.79 9.86 7.32
C CYS A 56 -16.02 8.34 7.32
N PHE A 57 -16.11 7.75 6.14
CA PHE A 57 -16.47 6.35 5.95
C PHE A 57 -15.40 5.66 5.11
N PHE A 58 -14.67 4.74 5.71
CA PHE A 58 -13.74 3.89 4.96
C PHE A 58 -14.52 2.79 4.24
N GLN A 59 -14.05 2.46 3.05
CA GLN A 59 -14.54 1.33 2.28
C GLN A 59 -13.32 0.66 1.65
N ARG A 60 -13.04 -0.59 2.04
CA ARG A 60 -11.82 -1.30 1.60
C ARG A 60 -11.72 -1.35 0.07
N GLU A 61 -12.87 -1.50 -0.60
CA GLU A 61 -13.04 -1.59 -2.05
C GLU A 61 -13.01 -0.24 -2.79
N ARG A 62 -13.02 0.87 -2.04
CA ARG A 62 -12.84 2.23 -2.54
C ARG A 62 -11.74 2.94 -1.76
N SER A 63 -10.64 2.23 -1.49
CA SER A 63 -9.45 2.78 -0.82
C SER A 63 -8.95 4.08 -1.46
N ASN A 64 -9.10 4.21 -2.78
CA ASN A 64 -8.75 5.43 -3.53
C ASN A 64 -9.71 6.61 -3.26
N ALA A 65 -10.97 6.35 -2.91
CA ALA A 65 -11.97 7.40 -2.64
C ALA A 65 -11.80 8.04 -1.26
N MET A 66 -11.36 7.27 -0.27
CA MET A 66 -11.06 7.76 1.08
C MET A 66 -9.75 7.15 1.58
N THR A 67 -8.64 7.78 1.19
CA THR A 67 -7.32 7.43 1.72
C THR A 67 -7.16 7.94 3.15
N THR A 68 -6.23 7.35 3.90
CA THR A 68 -5.84 7.84 5.24
C THR A 68 -5.39 9.30 5.24
N SER A 69 -4.78 9.77 4.14
CA SER A 69 -4.40 11.18 3.96
C SER A 69 -5.58 12.09 3.61
N ALA A 70 -6.63 11.56 2.97
CA ALA A 70 -7.85 12.30 2.67
C ALA A 70 -8.73 12.49 3.93
N LEU A 71 -8.62 11.57 4.90
CA LEU A 71 -9.39 11.60 6.15
C LEU A 71 -9.26 12.95 6.87
N TRP A 72 -8.04 13.35 7.25
CA TRP A 72 -7.83 14.56 8.04
C TRP A 72 -8.16 15.85 7.29
N ARG A 73 -7.97 15.86 5.96
CA ARG A 73 -8.42 16.98 5.12
C ARG A 73 -9.94 17.12 5.13
N THR A 74 -10.64 15.99 5.01
CA THR A 74 -12.11 15.95 5.02
C THR A 74 -12.67 16.37 6.38
N ILE A 75 -12.04 15.93 7.47
CA ILE A 75 -12.43 16.34 8.82
C ILE A 75 -12.16 17.83 9.03
N ALA A 76 -10.99 18.34 8.66
CA ALA A 76 -10.66 19.75 8.77
C ALA A 76 -11.61 20.64 7.96
N TYR A 77 -11.96 20.22 6.74
CA TYR A 77 -12.97 20.90 5.93
C TYR A 77 -14.35 20.93 6.61
N GLY A 78 -14.79 19.80 7.18
CA GLY A 78 -16.05 19.73 7.93
C GLY A 78 -16.06 20.66 9.15
N LEU A 79 -14.99 20.63 9.94
CA LEU A 79 -14.80 21.50 11.09
C LEU A 79 -14.81 22.99 10.70
N ALA A 80 -14.08 23.37 9.65
CA ALA A 80 -14.04 24.73 9.14
C ALA A 80 -15.43 25.21 8.69
N ARG A 81 -16.20 24.35 8.05
CA ARG A 81 -17.55 24.68 7.59
C ARG A 81 -18.49 24.97 8.76
N GLN A 82 -18.39 24.22 9.84
CA GLN A 82 -19.27 24.35 11.00
C GLN A 82 -18.83 25.46 11.99
N TYR A 83 -17.52 25.64 12.19
CA TYR A 83 -16.98 26.50 13.25
C TYR A 83 -16.14 27.65 12.67
N PRO A 84 -16.66 28.90 12.62
CA PRO A 84 -15.98 30.03 12.01
C PRO A 84 -14.61 30.37 12.62
N THR A 85 -14.43 30.17 13.93
CA THR A 85 -13.15 30.41 14.61
C THR A 85 -12.08 29.41 14.14
N LEU A 86 -12.44 28.13 14.03
CA LEU A 86 -11.56 27.09 13.45
C LEU A 86 -11.24 27.39 11.98
N ARG A 87 -12.23 27.88 11.21
CA ARG A 87 -12.02 28.27 9.81
C ARG A 87 -10.95 29.33 9.66
N LYS A 88 -10.99 30.38 10.49
CA LYS A 88 -9.99 31.47 10.45
C LYS A 88 -8.58 30.92 10.71
N HIS A 89 -8.45 30.06 11.72
CA HIS A 89 -7.17 29.44 12.05
C HIS A 89 -6.66 28.55 10.92
N LEU A 90 -7.54 27.71 10.34
CA LEU A 90 -7.20 26.83 9.23
C LEU A 90 -6.80 27.58 7.95
N ILE A 91 -7.48 28.69 7.62
CA ILE A 91 -7.09 29.55 6.50
C ILE A 91 -5.68 30.11 6.73
N ALA A 92 -5.39 30.64 7.91
CA ALA A 92 -4.07 31.14 8.24
C ALA A 92 -2.98 30.05 8.15
N THR A 93 -3.29 28.83 8.60
CA THR A 93 -2.36 27.68 8.48
C THR A 93 -2.09 27.31 7.02
N LEU A 94 -3.12 27.31 6.16
CA LEU A 94 -2.98 26.97 4.74
C LEU A 94 -2.28 28.07 3.94
N GLU A 95 -2.50 29.35 4.28
CA GLU A 95 -1.78 30.49 3.69
C GLU A 95 -0.28 30.47 4.07
N ALA A 96 0.07 29.94 5.24
CA ALA A 96 1.46 29.84 5.69
C ALA A 96 2.22 28.63 5.13
N ASP A 97 1.54 27.58 4.66
CA ASP A 97 2.14 26.33 4.18
C ASP A 97 1.28 25.71 3.06
N GLU A 98 1.46 26.20 1.82
CA GLU A 98 0.75 25.70 0.63
C GLU A 98 1.06 24.22 0.34
N ALA A 99 2.21 23.70 0.80
CA ALA A 99 2.62 22.31 0.62
C ALA A 99 1.77 21.33 1.45
N LEU A 100 0.95 21.80 2.41
CA LEU A 100 -0.02 20.96 3.12
C LEU A 100 -1.09 20.35 2.20
N LEU A 101 -1.41 20.99 1.09
CA LEU A 101 -2.41 20.46 0.17
C LEU A 101 -1.88 19.22 -0.57
N THR A 102 -0.59 19.19 -0.88
CA THR A 102 0.06 18.12 -1.65
C THR A 102 0.77 17.07 -0.79
N THR A 103 0.95 17.32 0.52
CA THR A 103 1.66 16.37 1.40
C THR A 103 0.95 15.02 1.57
N VAL A 104 1.71 13.93 1.58
CA VAL A 104 1.19 12.58 1.86
C VAL A 104 1.33 12.19 3.34
N SER A 105 1.88 13.07 4.20
CA SER A 105 2.10 12.79 5.62
C SER A 105 0.83 12.96 6.45
N ILE A 106 0.27 11.83 6.89
CA ILE A 106 -0.94 11.78 7.74
C ILE A 106 -0.71 12.50 9.07
N GLU A 107 0.48 12.37 9.65
CA GLU A 107 0.85 13.03 10.91
C GLU A 107 0.95 14.54 10.76
N LYS A 108 1.58 15.05 9.68
CA LYS A 108 1.64 16.50 9.40
C LYS A 108 0.23 17.06 9.19
N LEU A 109 -0.59 16.36 8.40
CA LEU A 109 -2.00 16.72 8.16
C LEU A 109 -2.79 16.75 9.47
N PHE A 110 -2.67 15.73 10.32
CA PHE A 110 -3.35 15.69 11.60
C PHE A 110 -2.90 16.84 12.51
N ARG A 111 -1.59 17.05 12.66
CA ARG A 111 -1.08 18.09 13.56
C ARG A 111 -1.54 19.48 13.12
N LYS A 112 -1.35 19.81 11.84
CA LYS A 112 -1.59 21.16 11.30
C LYS A 112 -3.05 21.45 11.02
N LEU A 113 -3.84 20.46 10.62
CA LEU A 113 -5.24 20.66 10.23
C LEU A 113 -6.25 20.28 11.32
N ILE A 114 -5.83 19.55 12.35
CA ILE A 114 -6.73 19.07 13.41
C ILE A 114 -6.22 19.50 14.78
N HIS A 115 -5.06 19.01 15.22
CA HIS A 115 -4.59 19.20 16.59
C HIS A 115 -4.34 20.68 16.94
N GLU A 116 -3.44 21.36 16.23
CA GLU A 116 -3.11 22.78 16.47
C GLU A 116 -4.37 23.68 16.41
N PRO A 117 -5.25 23.55 15.39
CA PRO A 117 -6.50 24.32 15.33
C PRO A 117 -7.46 24.05 16.50
N LEU A 118 -7.65 22.80 16.91
CA LEU A 118 -8.57 22.46 18.01
C LEU A 118 -8.07 22.98 19.36
N VAL A 119 -6.77 22.92 19.62
CA VAL A 119 -6.15 23.52 20.82
C VAL A 119 -6.33 25.04 20.80
N ALA A 120 -6.03 25.70 19.68
CA ALA A 120 -6.22 27.15 19.55
C ALA A 120 -7.70 27.57 19.69
N PHE A 121 -8.63 26.74 19.20
CA PHE A 121 -10.07 26.98 19.35
C PHE A 121 -10.53 26.92 20.80
N GLU A 122 -9.97 26.01 21.60
CA GLU A 122 -10.25 25.95 23.03
C GLU A 122 -9.71 27.18 23.77
N GLU A 123 -8.46 27.57 23.50
CA GLU A 123 -7.82 28.75 24.09
C GLU A 123 -8.59 30.04 23.77
N ALA A 124 -9.18 30.12 22.57
CA ALA A 124 -9.98 31.25 22.10
C ALA A 124 -11.41 31.31 22.69
N GLY A 125 -11.77 30.45 23.66
CA GLY A 125 -13.04 30.52 24.38
C GLY A 125 -14.12 29.54 23.92
N GLY A 126 -13.79 28.53 23.11
CA GLY A 126 -14.71 27.47 22.68
C GLY A 126 -15.15 26.47 23.76
N LYS A 127 -15.11 26.86 25.05
CA LYS A 127 -15.20 25.94 26.21
C LYS A 127 -16.54 25.21 26.33
N ASP A 128 -17.63 25.83 25.86
CA ASP A 128 -18.99 25.26 25.96
C ASP A 128 -19.41 24.42 24.73
N THR A 129 -18.54 24.30 23.73
CA THR A 129 -18.87 23.59 22.47
C THR A 129 -18.29 22.17 22.47
N VAL A 130 -19.16 21.17 22.39
CA VAL A 130 -18.77 19.77 22.16
C VAL A 130 -18.77 19.50 20.67
N VAL A 131 -17.62 19.04 20.15
CA VAL A 131 -17.45 18.70 18.74
C VAL A 131 -17.35 17.20 18.61
N VAL A 132 -18.20 16.60 17.78
CA VAL A 132 -18.19 15.16 17.55
C VAL A 132 -17.75 14.83 16.13
N VAL A 133 -16.74 13.99 15.99
CA VAL A 133 -16.30 13.42 14.71
C VAL A 133 -16.63 11.94 14.67
N VAL A 134 -17.06 11.43 13.51
CA VAL A 134 -17.38 10.01 13.32
C VAL A 134 -16.46 9.42 12.25
N ILE A 135 -15.75 8.34 12.60
CA ILE A 135 -14.95 7.52 11.69
C ILE A 135 -15.58 6.14 11.62
N ASP A 136 -16.10 5.79 10.45
CA ASP A 136 -16.70 4.47 10.20
C ASP A 136 -15.71 3.51 9.53
N ALA A 137 -15.77 2.25 9.93
CA ALA A 137 -15.05 1.12 9.37
C ALA A 137 -13.53 1.31 9.39
N LEU A 138 -12.95 1.67 10.54
CA LEU A 138 -11.49 1.87 10.66
C LEU A 138 -10.69 0.63 10.23
N ASP A 139 -11.22 -0.59 10.40
CA ASP A 139 -10.60 -1.83 9.91
C ASP A 139 -10.52 -1.92 8.38
N GLU A 140 -11.23 -1.07 7.64
CA GLU A 140 -11.22 -1.02 6.19
C GLU A 140 -10.23 0.01 5.62
N CYS A 141 -9.52 0.75 6.47
CA CYS A 141 -8.42 1.62 6.02
C CYS A 141 -7.14 0.83 5.72
N GLY A 142 -6.22 1.44 4.97
CA GLY A 142 -4.93 0.81 4.59
C GLY A 142 -4.93 0.04 3.26
N GLY A 143 -6.06 0.00 2.54
CA GLY A 143 -6.15 -0.64 1.23
C GLY A 143 -5.95 -2.17 1.31
N PHE A 144 -5.31 -2.76 0.30
CA PHE A 144 -5.04 -4.20 0.27
C PHE A 144 -4.05 -4.68 1.33
N ASP A 145 -3.14 -3.81 1.77
CA ASP A 145 -2.18 -4.12 2.83
C ASP A 145 -2.86 -4.23 4.22
N GLY A 146 -4.08 -3.69 4.35
CA GLY A 146 -4.90 -3.78 5.56
C GLY A 146 -4.13 -3.35 6.81
N GLN A 147 -4.13 -4.19 7.85
CA GLN A 147 -3.43 -3.97 9.11
C GLN A 147 -1.91 -3.77 8.98
N HIS A 148 -1.29 -4.20 7.87
CA HIS A 148 0.14 -4.05 7.61
C HIS A 148 0.46 -2.76 6.83
N SER A 149 -0.56 -1.98 6.48
CA SER A 149 -0.36 -0.72 5.78
C SER A 149 0.36 0.30 6.68
N ASN A 150 1.52 0.77 6.24
CA ASN A 150 2.24 1.87 6.91
C ASN A 150 1.37 3.12 7.11
N GLN A 151 0.44 3.38 6.19
CA GLN A 151 -0.50 4.49 6.33
C GLN A 151 -1.53 4.26 7.45
N ARG A 152 -2.03 3.02 7.61
CA ARG A 152 -2.93 2.65 8.69
C ARG A 152 -2.22 2.74 10.04
N ILE A 153 -0.98 2.26 10.14
CA ILE A 153 -0.16 2.36 11.36
C ILE A 153 -0.01 3.83 11.79
N LYS A 154 0.36 4.72 10.86
CA LYS A 154 0.46 6.17 11.12
C LYS A 154 -0.89 6.79 11.52
N LEU A 155 -2.00 6.35 10.91
CA LEU A 155 -3.34 6.78 11.31
C LEU A 155 -3.63 6.40 12.78
N MET A 156 -3.30 5.18 13.21
CA MET A 156 -3.48 4.76 14.61
C MET A 156 -2.72 5.66 15.59
N GLN A 157 -1.50 6.09 15.23
CA GLN A 157 -0.73 7.04 16.04
C GLN A 157 -1.45 8.39 16.18
N THR A 158 -2.07 8.89 15.10
CA THR A 158 -2.86 10.13 15.17
C THR A 158 -4.13 9.99 16.03
N LEU A 159 -4.77 8.81 16.04
CA LEU A 159 -5.89 8.52 16.94
C LEU A 159 -5.45 8.46 18.41
N LYS A 160 -4.24 7.93 18.67
CA LYS A 160 -3.63 7.99 20.01
C LYS A 160 -3.45 9.44 20.48
N ILE A 161 -2.99 10.33 19.60
CA ILE A 161 -2.87 11.77 19.93
C ILE A 161 -4.25 12.41 20.12
N TRP A 162 -5.29 11.99 19.37
CA TRP A 162 -6.65 12.48 19.60
C TRP A 162 -7.11 12.22 21.04
N SER A 163 -6.75 11.07 21.63
CA SER A 163 -7.13 10.73 23.01
C SER A 163 -6.58 11.69 24.08
N THR A 164 -5.58 12.51 23.75
CA THR A 164 -5.01 13.51 24.66
C THR A 164 -5.59 14.91 24.46
N LEU A 165 -6.49 15.09 23.48
CA LEU A 165 -7.19 16.36 23.30
C LEU A 165 -8.19 16.58 24.44
N PRO A 166 -8.58 17.82 24.72
CA PRO A 166 -9.62 18.12 25.70
C PRO A 166 -10.90 17.31 25.48
N ASN A 167 -11.50 16.75 26.55
CA ASN A 167 -12.65 15.82 26.51
C ASN A 167 -13.87 16.29 25.70
N ARG A 168 -13.98 17.59 25.39
CA ARG A 168 -15.02 18.17 24.52
C ARG A 168 -14.88 17.80 23.03
N PHE A 169 -13.69 17.37 22.60
CA PHE A 169 -13.43 16.89 21.25
C PHE A 169 -13.61 15.38 21.22
N LYS A 170 -14.83 14.99 20.88
CA LYS A 170 -15.32 13.60 20.91
C LYS A 170 -15.12 12.94 19.55
N LEU A 171 -14.67 11.70 19.55
CA LEU A 171 -14.45 10.86 18.37
C LEU A 171 -15.17 9.52 18.52
N VAL A 172 -16.12 9.24 17.63
CA VAL A 172 -16.74 7.91 17.52
C VAL A 172 -16.02 7.12 16.44
N VAL A 173 -15.54 5.94 16.79
CA VAL A 173 -14.85 5.02 15.87
C VAL A 173 -15.64 3.72 15.80
N THR A 174 -15.99 3.28 14.59
CA THR A 174 -16.50 1.92 14.39
C THR A 174 -15.42 1.04 13.76
N SER A 175 -15.31 -0.20 14.23
CA SER A 175 -14.42 -1.17 13.60
C SER A 175 -14.74 -2.63 13.93
N ARG A 176 -14.05 -3.56 13.27
CA ARG A 176 -13.81 -4.92 13.79
C ARG A 176 -12.72 -4.90 14.88
N ALA A 177 -12.71 -5.94 15.70
CA ALA A 177 -11.64 -6.18 16.68
C ALA A 177 -10.41 -6.83 16.01
N GLU A 178 -9.78 -6.12 15.07
CA GLU A 178 -8.50 -6.52 14.47
C GLU A 178 -7.35 -6.26 15.47
N PRO A 179 -6.26 -7.07 15.46
CA PRO A 179 -5.23 -7.03 16.50
C PRO A 179 -4.59 -5.66 16.73
N ASP A 180 -4.31 -4.90 15.67
CA ASP A 180 -3.71 -3.56 15.72
C ASP A 180 -4.67 -2.52 16.33
N ILE A 181 -5.97 -2.63 16.05
CA ILE A 181 -7.01 -1.75 16.61
C ILE A 181 -7.24 -2.07 18.09
N VAL A 182 -7.30 -3.36 18.44
CA VAL A 182 -7.39 -3.79 19.85
C VAL A 182 -6.17 -3.29 20.62
N HIS A 183 -4.97 -3.37 20.01
CA HIS A 183 -3.75 -2.85 20.62
C HIS A 183 -3.81 -1.33 20.84
N LEU A 184 -4.26 -0.55 19.85
CA LEU A 184 -4.46 0.89 20.01
C LEU A 184 -5.37 1.19 21.21
N PHE A 185 -6.55 0.57 21.26
CA PHE A 185 -7.52 0.85 22.32
C PHE A 185 -7.12 0.28 23.68
N SER A 186 -6.24 -0.73 23.74
CA SER A 186 -5.61 -1.15 25.00
C SER A 186 -4.60 -0.12 25.55
N ALA A 187 -4.09 0.77 24.69
CA ALA A 187 -3.07 1.75 25.03
C ALA A 187 -3.61 3.17 25.28
N VAL A 188 -4.92 3.39 25.14
CA VAL A 188 -5.58 4.69 25.36
C VAL A 188 -6.86 4.55 26.18
N GLU A 189 -7.17 5.58 26.96
CA GLU A 189 -8.48 5.66 27.63
C GLU A 189 -9.58 5.89 26.59
N HIS A 190 -10.62 5.08 26.65
CA HIS A 190 -11.75 5.12 25.73
C HIS A 190 -12.98 4.49 26.39
N GLU A 191 -14.17 4.83 25.89
CA GLU A 191 -15.37 4.04 26.12
C GLU A 191 -15.55 3.03 25.00
N SER A 192 -16.06 1.84 25.31
CA SER A 192 -16.33 0.81 24.30
C SER A 192 -17.74 0.26 24.42
N PHE A 193 -18.32 -0.06 23.26
CA PHE A 193 -19.60 -0.76 23.17
C PHE A 193 -19.45 -1.90 22.17
N GLU A 194 -19.63 -3.13 22.63
CA GLU A 194 -19.56 -4.32 21.77
C GLU A 194 -20.95 -4.81 21.39
N ILE A 195 -21.21 -4.92 20.08
CA ILE A 195 -22.42 -5.54 19.55
C ILE A 195 -22.16 -7.03 19.33
N LEU A 196 -22.73 -7.84 20.22
CA LEU A 196 -22.65 -9.31 20.18
C LEU A 196 -23.60 -9.91 19.13
N SER A 197 -23.15 -11.00 18.50
CA SER A 197 -23.92 -11.76 17.50
C SER A 197 -23.73 -13.27 17.66
N GLY A 198 -24.43 -14.06 16.86
CA GLY A 198 -24.34 -15.52 16.92
C GLY A 198 -24.98 -16.05 18.20
N LYS A 199 -24.29 -16.97 18.89
CA LYS A 199 -24.78 -17.60 20.12
C LYS A 199 -24.91 -16.63 21.31
N MET A 200 -24.23 -15.49 21.25
CA MET A 200 -24.20 -14.48 22.32
C MET A 200 -25.08 -13.27 22.01
N VAL A 201 -25.96 -13.36 21.01
CA VAL A 201 -26.83 -12.25 20.62
C VAL A 201 -27.75 -11.84 21.78
N GLN A 202 -27.86 -10.54 22.01
CA GLN A 202 -28.74 -9.98 23.03
C GLN A 202 -30.20 -9.92 22.55
N SER A 203 -31.15 -9.94 23.48
CA SER A 203 -32.59 -9.83 23.19
C SER A 203 -32.91 -8.58 22.38
N LYS A 204 -32.33 -7.43 22.75
CA LYS A 204 -32.52 -6.15 22.06
C LYS A 204 -32.09 -6.19 20.59
N SER A 205 -30.93 -6.79 20.31
CA SER A 205 -30.46 -6.99 18.95
C SER A 205 -31.42 -7.88 18.15
N SER A 206 -32.03 -8.89 18.77
CA SER A 206 -33.01 -9.75 18.12
C SER A 206 -34.32 -9.02 17.82
N GLU A 207 -34.79 -8.15 18.71
CA GLU A 207 -35.96 -7.29 18.47
C GLU A 207 -35.73 -6.36 17.27
N ASP A 208 -34.55 -5.74 17.18
CA ASP A 208 -34.20 -4.86 16.07
C ASP A 208 -34.14 -5.61 14.73
N ILE A 209 -33.55 -6.82 14.73
CA ILE A 209 -33.52 -7.71 13.56
C ILE A 209 -34.94 -8.10 13.15
N GLN A 210 -35.81 -8.43 14.10
CA GLN A 210 -37.19 -8.79 13.82
C GLN A 210 -37.94 -7.63 13.17
N LYS A 211 -37.84 -6.41 13.71
CA LYS A 211 -38.43 -5.21 13.11
C LYS A 211 -37.93 -4.95 11.70
N PHE A 212 -36.62 -5.05 11.50
CA PHE A 212 -35.98 -4.87 10.19
C PHE A 212 -36.45 -5.91 9.17
N LEU A 213 -36.54 -7.17 9.59
CA LEU A 213 -37.05 -8.27 8.78
C LEU A 213 -38.52 -8.05 8.42
N GLU A 214 -39.37 -7.71 9.38
CA GLU A 214 -40.80 -7.47 9.18
C GLU A 214 -41.06 -6.34 8.17
N TYR A 215 -40.30 -5.24 8.30
CA TYR A 215 -40.35 -4.14 7.34
C TYR A 215 -40.05 -4.61 5.90
N HIS A 216 -38.97 -5.35 5.72
CA HIS A 216 -38.56 -5.80 4.39
C HIS A 216 -39.45 -6.89 3.80
N LEU A 217 -39.96 -7.82 4.61
CA LEU A 217 -40.93 -8.83 4.17
C LEU A 217 -42.27 -8.19 3.82
N GLY A 218 -42.71 -7.18 4.58
CA GLY A 218 -43.90 -6.39 4.26
C GLY A 218 -43.77 -5.70 2.89
N GLN A 219 -42.59 -5.16 2.55
CA GLN A 219 -42.33 -4.62 1.21
C GLN A 219 -42.40 -5.68 0.10
N ILE A 220 -41.98 -6.91 0.37
CA ILE A 220 -42.10 -8.01 -0.60
C ILE A 220 -43.58 -8.37 -0.81
N ALA A 221 -44.34 -8.54 0.28
CA ALA A 221 -45.76 -8.83 0.22
C ALA A 221 -46.57 -7.72 -0.47
N ALA A 222 -46.25 -6.44 -0.22
CA ALA A 222 -46.91 -5.32 -0.89
C ALA A 222 -46.67 -5.30 -2.41
N ARG A 223 -45.49 -5.77 -2.86
CA ARG A 223 -45.14 -5.82 -4.29
C ARG A 223 -45.76 -6.98 -5.05
N SER A 224 -46.25 -8.01 -4.36
CA SER A 224 -46.80 -9.21 -5.01
C SER A 224 -48.23 -9.03 -5.53
N GLN A 225 -48.79 -7.81 -5.49
CA GLN A 225 -50.13 -7.46 -6.03
C GLN A 225 -51.25 -8.41 -5.57
N GLY A 226 -51.20 -8.87 -4.32
CA GLY A 226 -52.18 -9.80 -3.73
C GLY A 226 -51.83 -11.28 -3.83
N GLY A 227 -50.67 -11.64 -4.41
CA GLY A 227 -50.18 -13.02 -4.47
C GLY A 227 -49.64 -13.57 -3.13
N LEU A 228 -49.38 -12.71 -2.15
CA LEU A 228 -48.94 -13.10 -0.80
C LEU A 228 -49.88 -12.51 0.25
N ALA A 229 -50.09 -13.23 1.35
CA ALA A 229 -50.91 -12.76 2.47
C ALA A 229 -50.33 -11.48 3.11
N PRO A 230 -51.16 -10.58 3.67
CA PRO A 230 -50.67 -9.36 4.32
C PRO A 230 -49.70 -9.61 5.49
N ASP A 231 -49.87 -10.73 6.20
CA ASP A 231 -49.03 -11.14 7.32
C ASP A 231 -47.87 -12.06 6.91
N TRP A 232 -47.68 -12.30 5.61
CA TRP A 232 -46.67 -13.20 5.06
C TRP A 232 -45.27 -12.94 5.64
N PRO A 233 -44.49 -14.00 5.94
CA PRO A 233 -44.81 -15.44 5.87
C PRO A 233 -45.44 -16.00 7.17
N GLY A 234 -46.10 -15.17 7.97
CA GLY A 234 -46.63 -15.54 9.29
C GLY A 234 -45.62 -15.33 10.43
N SER A 235 -46.14 -15.16 11.65
CA SER A 235 -45.35 -14.78 12.84
C SER A 235 -44.32 -15.83 13.27
N GLN A 236 -44.65 -17.12 13.13
CA GLN A 236 -43.74 -18.22 13.48
C GLN A 236 -42.51 -18.25 12.58
N ILE A 237 -42.68 -18.09 11.27
CA ILE A 237 -41.58 -18.06 10.30
C ILE A 237 -40.72 -16.81 10.50
N LYS A 238 -41.33 -15.64 10.74
CA LYS A 238 -40.60 -14.39 11.06
C LYS A 238 -39.72 -14.56 12.31
N THR A 239 -40.26 -15.17 13.36
CA THR A 239 -39.50 -15.47 14.60
C THR A 239 -38.35 -16.44 14.32
N TRP A 240 -38.59 -17.45 13.48
CA TRP A 240 -37.55 -18.42 13.14
C TRP A 240 -36.43 -17.80 12.30
N LEU A 241 -36.75 -17.01 11.27
CA LEU A 241 -35.77 -16.26 10.46
C LEU A 241 -34.94 -15.29 11.33
N THR A 242 -35.58 -14.63 12.30
CA THR A 242 -34.89 -13.76 13.27
C THR A 242 -33.84 -14.53 14.07
N ARG A 243 -34.16 -15.75 14.52
CA ARG A 243 -33.21 -16.63 15.21
C ARG A 243 -32.05 -17.06 14.29
N LEU A 244 -32.34 -17.39 13.03
CA LEU A 244 -31.31 -17.78 12.05
C LEU A 244 -30.34 -16.64 11.73
N ALA A 245 -30.84 -15.39 11.71
CA ALA A 245 -30.02 -14.20 11.53
C ALA A 245 -29.07 -13.93 12.69
N ALA A 246 -29.41 -14.38 13.91
CA ALA A 246 -28.55 -14.32 15.10
C ALA A 246 -27.87 -12.95 15.32
N GLY A 247 -28.61 -11.86 15.15
CA GLY A 247 -28.11 -10.48 15.34
C GLY A 247 -27.45 -9.84 14.11
N LEU A 248 -27.45 -10.51 12.96
CA LEU A 248 -26.78 -10.07 11.73
C LEU A 248 -27.78 -9.44 10.75
N PHE A 249 -27.72 -8.12 10.58
CA PHE A 249 -28.52 -7.39 9.58
C PHE A 249 -28.17 -7.82 8.16
N ILE A 250 -26.89 -8.10 7.90
CA ILE A 250 -26.42 -8.64 6.62
C ILE A 250 -27.12 -9.95 6.24
N TRP A 251 -27.45 -10.80 7.21
CA TRP A 251 -28.16 -12.05 6.96
C TRP A 251 -29.56 -11.76 6.43
N VAL A 252 -30.27 -10.83 7.09
CA VAL A 252 -31.60 -10.40 6.67
C VAL A 252 -31.55 -9.74 5.30
N ASP A 253 -30.63 -8.81 5.07
CA ASP A 253 -30.50 -8.13 3.77
C ASP A 253 -30.21 -9.13 2.65
N THR A 254 -29.26 -10.05 2.86
CA THR A 254 -28.92 -11.09 1.89
C THR A 254 -30.12 -12.00 1.58
N ALA A 255 -30.84 -12.46 2.62
CA ALA A 255 -32.02 -13.30 2.48
C ALA A 255 -33.16 -12.56 1.75
N VAL A 256 -33.41 -11.30 2.08
CA VAL A 256 -34.40 -10.44 1.44
C VAL A 256 -34.05 -10.19 -0.03
N ARG A 257 -32.80 -9.87 -0.35
CA ARG A 257 -32.34 -9.73 -1.74
C ARG A 257 -32.55 -11.01 -2.53
N PHE A 258 -32.23 -12.16 -1.94
CA PHE A 258 -32.45 -13.46 -2.56
C PHE A 258 -33.95 -13.74 -2.81
N MET A 259 -34.81 -13.47 -1.82
CA MET A 259 -36.27 -13.62 -1.96
C MET A 259 -36.87 -12.70 -3.04
N ARG A 260 -36.25 -11.54 -3.30
CA ARG A 260 -36.70 -10.59 -4.33
C ARG A 260 -36.33 -11.00 -5.77
N GLN A 261 -35.43 -11.97 -5.97
CA GLN A 261 -34.93 -12.33 -7.30
C GLN A 261 -35.94 -13.14 -8.13
N ARG A 262 -36.78 -13.94 -7.47
CA ARG A 262 -37.75 -14.85 -8.12
C ARG A 262 -39.03 -14.89 -7.30
N GLU A 263 -39.88 -15.88 -7.53
CA GLU A 263 -41.09 -16.11 -6.74
C GLU A 263 -40.73 -16.20 -5.23
N PRO A 264 -41.20 -15.26 -4.39
CA PRO A 264 -40.71 -15.13 -3.01
C PRO A 264 -40.99 -16.34 -2.12
N GLN A 265 -42.12 -17.04 -2.30
CA GLN A 265 -42.47 -18.20 -1.49
C GLN A 265 -41.53 -19.38 -1.76
N GLU A 266 -41.19 -19.64 -3.01
CA GLU A 266 -40.21 -20.66 -3.41
C GLU A 266 -38.82 -20.33 -2.87
N GLN A 267 -38.38 -19.06 -2.97
CA GLN A 267 -37.08 -18.65 -2.44
C GLN A 267 -37.03 -18.77 -0.92
N LEU A 268 -38.11 -18.41 -0.23
CA LEU A 268 -38.25 -18.63 1.21
C LEU A 268 -38.12 -20.13 1.51
N ASN A 269 -38.89 -20.99 0.85
CA ASN A 269 -38.84 -22.45 1.06
C ASN A 269 -37.42 -23.01 0.85
N ARG A 270 -36.63 -22.48 -0.09
CA ARG A 270 -35.22 -22.87 -0.29
C ARG A 270 -34.32 -22.45 0.87
N ILE A 271 -34.51 -21.25 1.43
CA ILE A 271 -33.82 -20.83 2.65
C ILE A 271 -34.19 -21.78 3.79
N LEU A 272 -35.48 -22.05 3.99
CA LEU A 272 -35.98 -22.92 5.07
C LEU A 272 -35.48 -24.37 4.93
N GLY A 273 -35.44 -24.90 3.70
CA GLY A 273 -35.00 -26.28 3.41
C GLY A 273 -33.50 -26.53 3.59
N GLY A 274 -32.67 -25.48 3.53
CA GLY A 274 -31.22 -25.57 3.76
C GLY A 274 -30.77 -25.20 5.19
N ALA A 275 -31.67 -24.70 6.04
CA ALA A 275 -31.33 -24.02 7.29
C ALA A 275 -31.22 -24.93 8.53
N SER A 276 -30.64 -26.12 8.42
CA SER A 276 -30.50 -27.04 9.57
C SER A 276 -29.48 -26.58 10.64
N MET A 277 -28.63 -25.59 10.36
CA MET A 277 -27.57 -25.13 11.29
C MET A 277 -27.52 -23.62 11.60
N GLY A 278 -28.34 -22.78 10.96
CA GLY A 278 -28.35 -21.32 11.18
C GLY A 278 -27.10 -20.57 10.70
N GLY A 279 -27.13 -19.23 10.77
CA GLY A 279 -25.99 -18.36 10.43
C GLY A 279 -25.80 -18.05 8.93
N LEU A 280 -24.77 -17.26 8.63
CA LEU A 280 -24.47 -16.78 7.27
C LEU A 280 -24.03 -17.89 6.32
N SER A 281 -23.22 -18.84 6.78
CA SER A 281 -22.68 -19.93 5.95
C SER A 281 -23.77 -20.86 5.43
N ALA A 282 -24.80 -21.13 6.24
CA ALA A 282 -25.98 -21.88 5.82
C ALA A 282 -26.77 -21.10 4.76
N LEU A 283 -26.97 -19.80 4.94
CA LEU A 283 -27.66 -18.95 3.96
C LEU A 283 -26.89 -18.91 2.63
N TYR A 284 -25.57 -18.71 2.65
CA TYR A 284 -24.74 -18.73 1.45
C TYR A 284 -24.78 -20.09 0.75
N SER A 285 -24.76 -21.18 1.51
CA SER A 285 -24.92 -22.54 0.95
C SER A 285 -26.28 -22.74 0.28
N SER A 286 -27.37 -22.23 0.88
CA SER A 286 -28.70 -22.24 0.27
C SER A 286 -28.77 -21.42 -1.01
N ILE A 287 -28.14 -20.24 -1.04
CA ILE A 287 -28.05 -19.39 -2.23
C ILE A 287 -27.31 -20.12 -3.35
N LEU A 288 -26.12 -20.68 -3.07
CA LEU A 288 -25.35 -21.42 -4.06
C LEU A 288 -26.12 -22.65 -4.58
N GLY A 289 -26.75 -23.43 -3.70
CA GLY A 289 -27.52 -24.61 -4.09
C GLY A 289 -28.77 -24.26 -4.91
N ALA A 290 -29.41 -23.14 -4.63
CA ALA A 290 -30.59 -22.68 -5.35
C ALA A 290 -30.26 -22.03 -6.71
N SER A 291 -29.12 -21.35 -6.80
CA SER A 291 -28.67 -20.65 -8.00
C SER A 291 -27.99 -21.58 -9.00
N PHE A 292 -27.32 -22.63 -8.51
CA PHE A 292 -26.59 -23.60 -9.30
C PHE A 292 -27.09 -25.01 -8.97
N VAL A 293 -28.18 -25.42 -9.62
CA VAL A 293 -28.78 -26.74 -9.46
C VAL A 293 -27.97 -27.75 -10.27
N GLU A 294 -27.36 -28.73 -9.58
CA GLU A 294 -26.53 -29.80 -10.19
C GLU A 294 -25.54 -29.30 -11.27
N PRO A 295 -24.65 -28.37 -10.92
CA PRO A 295 -23.75 -27.77 -11.91
C PRO A 295 -22.74 -28.80 -12.39
N THR A 296 -22.53 -28.84 -13.71
CA THR A 296 -21.44 -29.64 -14.29
C THR A 296 -20.07 -29.14 -13.82
N GLU A 297 -19.07 -30.01 -13.81
CA GLU A 297 -17.71 -29.64 -13.38
C GLU A 297 -17.12 -28.48 -14.19
N LYS A 298 -17.49 -28.36 -15.49
CA LYS A 298 -17.08 -27.23 -16.35
C LYS A 298 -17.65 -25.90 -15.86
N VAL A 299 -18.88 -25.89 -15.35
CA VAL A 299 -19.49 -24.69 -14.75
C VAL A 299 -18.81 -24.36 -13.41
N LEU A 300 -18.54 -25.36 -12.57
CA LEU A 300 -17.83 -25.17 -11.30
C LEU A 300 -16.38 -24.69 -11.49
N GLU A 301 -15.67 -25.19 -12.49
CA GLU A 301 -14.34 -24.68 -12.85
C GLU A 301 -14.42 -23.21 -13.31
N SER A 302 -15.37 -22.88 -14.18
CA SER A 302 -15.58 -21.50 -14.63
C SER A 302 -15.97 -20.58 -13.47
N PHE A 303 -16.84 -21.06 -12.56
CA PHE A 303 -17.20 -20.37 -11.32
C PHE A 303 -15.96 -20.04 -10.51
N ARG A 304 -15.13 -21.05 -10.21
CA ARG A 304 -13.93 -20.85 -9.39
C ARG A 304 -12.94 -19.88 -10.03
N ARG A 305 -12.78 -19.92 -11.37
CA ARG A 305 -11.92 -18.99 -12.12
C ARG A 305 -12.45 -17.55 -12.10
N ILE A 306 -13.74 -17.36 -12.32
CA ILE A 306 -14.36 -16.03 -12.32
C ILE A 306 -14.37 -15.44 -10.92
N VAL A 307 -14.90 -16.19 -9.95
CA VAL A 307 -15.02 -15.74 -8.56
C VAL A 307 -13.63 -15.54 -7.93
N GLY A 308 -12.70 -16.45 -8.21
CA GLY A 308 -11.29 -16.27 -7.86
C GLY A 308 -10.68 -15.01 -8.47
N GLY A 309 -10.98 -14.74 -9.74
CA GLY A 309 -10.56 -13.53 -10.42
C GLY A 309 -11.14 -12.25 -9.80
N ILE A 310 -12.41 -12.27 -9.38
CA ILE A 310 -13.05 -11.15 -8.66
C ILE A 310 -12.35 -10.91 -7.32
N ILE A 311 -12.07 -11.98 -6.56
CA ILE A 311 -11.42 -11.91 -5.24
C ILE A 311 -9.99 -11.38 -5.34
N LEU A 312 -9.22 -11.83 -6.35
CA LEU A 312 -7.82 -11.48 -6.51
C LEU A 312 -7.59 -10.19 -7.32
N ALA A 313 -8.64 -9.59 -7.88
CA ALA A 313 -8.47 -8.40 -8.72
C ALA A 313 -7.87 -7.24 -7.90
N LYS A 314 -6.80 -6.63 -8.42
CA LYS A 314 -6.14 -5.46 -7.79
C LYS A 314 -6.97 -4.18 -7.93
N GLU A 315 -7.90 -4.19 -8.88
CA GLU A 315 -8.90 -3.16 -9.06
C GLU A 315 -10.21 -3.80 -9.53
N PRO A 316 -11.36 -3.16 -9.29
CA PRO A 316 -12.65 -3.68 -9.71
C PRO A 316 -12.77 -3.82 -11.23
N LEU A 317 -13.10 -5.02 -11.70
CA LEU A 317 -13.14 -5.35 -13.12
C LEU A 317 -14.57 -5.40 -13.67
N ALA A 318 -14.73 -4.88 -14.89
CA ALA A 318 -15.95 -5.05 -15.67
C ALA A 318 -16.10 -6.51 -16.18
N ALA A 319 -17.33 -6.86 -16.60
CA ALA A 319 -17.65 -8.18 -17.13
C ALA A 319 -16.75 -8.60 -18.30
N SER A 320 -16.49 -7.67 -19.21
CA SER A 320 -15.64 -7.88 -20.38
C SER A 320 -14.21 -8.20 -19.96
N SER A 321 -13.64 -7.43 -19.03
CA SER A 321 -12.27 -7.64 -18.58
C SER A 321 -12.08 -8.97 -17.85
N LEU A 322 -13.03 -9.36 -16.99
CA LEU A 322 -13.04 -10.68 -16.35
C LEU A 322 -13.17 -11.82 -17.36
N SER A 323 -14.00 -11.65 -18.40
CA SER A 323 -14.14 -12.64 -19.47
C SER A 323 -12.80 -12.92 -20.15
N HIS A 324 -12.04 -11.87 -20.47
CA HIS A 324 -10.72 -12.01 -21.08
C HIS A 324 -9.69 -12.65 -20.12
N LEU A 325 -9.55 -12.11 -18.91
CA LEU A 325 -8.58 -12.58 -17.91
C LEU A 325 -8.84 -14.04 -17.49
N CYS A 326 -10.10 -14.35 -17.17
CA CYS A 326 -10.48 -15.69 -16.74
C CYS A 326 -10.73 -16.64 -17.91
N SER A 327 -10.68 -16.17 -19.17
CA SER A 327 -11.09 -16.89 -20.39
C SER A 327 -12.42 -17.61 -20.22
N ALA A 328 -13.41 -16.85 -19.74
CA ALA A 328 -14.73 -17.36 -19.46
C ALA A 328 -15.76 -16.81 -20.45
N ASN A 329 -16.72 -17.66 -20.83
CA ASN A 329 -17.78 -17.28 -21.75
C ASN A 329 -18.73 -16.26 -21.11
N HIS A 330 -19.23 -15.31 -21.91
CA HIS A 330 -20.17 -14.29 -21.46
C HIS A 330 -21.44 -14.89 -20.85
N SER A 331 -21.96 -16.00 -21.40
CA SER A 331 -23.13 -16.70 -20.85
C SER A 331 -22.90 -17.24 -19.44
N VAL A 332 -21.71 -17.77 -19.17
CA VAL A 332 -21.34 -18.30 -17.84
C VAL A 332 -21.14 -17.17 -16.84
N LEU A 333 -20.52 -16.07 -17.26
CA LEU A 333 -20.40 -14.85 -16.45
C LEU A 333 -21.77 -14.30 -16.05
N SER A 334 -22.69 -14.18 -17.02
CA SER A 334 -24.06 -13.72 -16.76
C SER A 334 -24.82 -14.68 -15.86
N HIS A 335 -24.64 -16.00 -16.05
CA HIS A 335 -25.23 -17.00 -15.16
C HIS A 335 -24.73 -16.88 -13.72
N ILE A 336 -23.41 -16.68 -13.53
CA ILE A 336 -22.82 -16.48 -12.19
C ILE A 336 -23.30 -15.18 -11.56
N ARG A 337 -23.30 -14.07 -12.32
CA ARG A 337 -23.78 -12.78 -11.86
C ARG A 337 -25.24 -12.85 -11.38
N ASN A 338 -26.10 -13.49 -12.16
CA ASN A 338 -27.50 -13.67 -11.81
C ASN A 338 -27.66 -14.57 -10.58
N GLY A 339 -26.87 -15.65 -10.49
CA GLY A 339 -26.90 -16.57 -9.35
C GLY A 339 -26.38 -15.98 -8.05
N LEU A 340 -25.47 -15.01 -8.12
CA LEU A 340 -24.84 -14.37 -6.97
C LEU A 340 -25.36 -12.95 -6.70
N GLN A 341 -26.43 -12.52 -7.37
CA GLN A 341 -26.94 -11.14 -7.28
C GLN A 341 -27.28 -10.69 -5.84
N SER A 342 -27.61 -11.62 -4.93
CA SER A 342 -27.93 -11.31 -3.53
C SER A 342 -26.70 -10.97 -2.70
N VAL A 343 -25.52 -11.38 -3.15
CA VAL A 343 -24.23 -11.19 -2.46
C VAL A 343 -23.26 -10.32 -3.26
N MET A 344 -23.72 -9.80 -4.41
CA MET A 344 -22.96 -8.93 -5.29
C MET A 344 -23.54 -7.52 -5.33
N ASP A 345 -22.68 -6.54 -5.60
CA ASP A 345 -23.09 -5.15 -5.80
C ASP A 345 -23.89 -4.96 -7.08
N SER A 346 -24.77 -3.96 -7.06
CA SER A 346 -25.60 -3.57 -8.21
C SER A 346 -24.84 -2.79 -9.29
N GLY A 347 -23.56 -2.44 -9.06
CA GLY A 347 -22.74 -1.69 -10.00
C GLY A 347 -22.30 -2.49 -11.23
N GLU A 348 -21.73 -1.81 -12.24
CA GLU A 348 -21.28 -2.47 -13.47
C GLU A 348 -20.09 -3.41 -13.27
N ALA A 349 -19.17 -3.05 -12.38
CA ALA A 349 -18.02 -3.87 -12.00
C ALA A 349 -18.44 -5.02 -11.06
N PHE A 350 -17.78 -6.18 -11.20
CA PHE A 350 -18.06 -7.33 -10.35
C PHE A 350 -17.40 -7.12 -8.98
N ARG A 351 -18.24 -7.00 -7.94
CA ARG A 351 -17.82 -6.90 -6.55
C ARG A 351 -18.79 -7.67 -5.66
N PHE A 352 -18.27 -8.23 -4.59
CA PHE A 352 -19.11 -8.80 -3.54
C PHE A 352 -19.51 -7.69 -2.58
N SER A 353 -20.78 -7.64 -2.18
CA SER A 353 -21.25 -6.58 -1.28
C SER A 353 -20.62 -6.67 0.10
N HIS A 354 -20.11 -7.84 0.49
CA HIS A 354 -19.59 -8.08 1.82
C HIS A 354 -18.45 -9.11 1.84
N GLN A 355 -17.40 -8.80 2.61
CA GLN A 355 -16.24 -9.68 2.84
C GLN A 355 -16.61 -11.05 3.40
N SER A 356 -17.69 -11.16 4.20
CA SER A 356 -18.12 -12.44 4.80
C SER A 356 -18.46 -13.51 3.76
N PHE A 357 -18.89 -13.14 2.55
CA PHE A 357 -19.12 -14.09 1.48
C PHE A 357 -17.81 -14.62 0.87
N VAL A 358 -16.80 -13.75 0.75
CA VAL A 358 -15.46 -14.13 0.32
C VAL A 358 -14.85 -15.09 1.36
N ASP A 359 -14.94 -14.76 2.64
CA ASP A 359 -14.41 -15.60 3.73
C ASP A 359 -15.07 -17.00 3.73
N PHE A 360 -16.39 -17.05 3.50
CA PHE A 360 -17.11 -18.31 3.33
C PHE A 360 -16.55 -19.13 2.16
N LEU A 361 -16.37 -18.53 0.98
CA LEU A 361 -15.84 -19.23 -0.21
C LEU A 361 -14.40 -19.73 -0.06
N LEU A 362 -13.65 -19.22 0.91
CA LEU A 362 -12.28 -19.63 1.22
C LEU A 362 -12.22 -20.70 2.32
N ASN A 363 -13.30 -20.89 3.08
CA ASN A 363 -13.34 -21.80 4.22
C ASN A 363 -13.80 -23.21 3.81
N SER A 364 -12.88 -24.18 3.82
CA SER A 364 -13.17 -25.57 3.47
C SER A 364 -14.07 -26.31 4.46
N ALA A 365 -14.22 -25.81 5.69
CA ALA A 365 -15.12 -26.41 6.68
C ALA A 365 -16.59 -26.01 6.44
N GLU A 366 -16.83 -24.89 5.77
CA GLU A 366 -18.16 -24.32 5.58
C GLU A 366 -18.64 -24.40 4.13
N CYS A 367 -17.76 -24.16 3.15
CA CYS A 367 -18.11 -24.14 1.75
C CYS A 367 -18.04 -25.54 1.13
N ARG A 368 -19.02 -25.85 0.27
CA ARG A 368 -19.02 -27.10 -0.49
C ARG A 368 -17.80 -27.17 -1.44
N PRO A 369 -17.13 -28.33 -1.58
CA PRO A 369 -15.90 -28.45 -2.37
C PRO A 369 -15.99 -27.96 -3.83
N GLY A 370 -17.17 -28.04 -4.45
CA GLY A 370 -17.40 -27.55 -5.82
C GLY A 370 -17.24 -26.03 -5.97
N PHE A 371 -17.58 -25.25 -4.93
CA PHE A 371 -17.55 -23.80 -4.94
C PHE A 371 -16.35 -23.20 -4.18
N LEU A 372 -15.61 -24.03 -3.44
CA LEU A 372 -14.44 -23.62 -2.68
C LEU A 372 -13.36 -22.98 -3.58
N ILE A 373 -12.86 -21.83 -3.17
CA ILE A 373 -11.85 -21.06 -3.89
C ILE A 373 -10.46 -21.33 -3.29
N ASN A 374 -9.63 -22.05 -4.04
CA ASN A 374 -8.23 -22.23 -3.67
C ASN A 374 -7.40 -21.03 -4.17
N LEU A 375 -6.99 -20.14 -3.26
CA LEU A 375 -6.25 -18.92 -3.61
C LEU A 375 -4.97 -19.19 -4.40
N GLN A 376 -4.19 -20.22 -4.04
CA GLN A 376 -2.93 -20.53 -4.74
C GLN A 376 -3.19 -20.87 -6.22
N ARG A 377 -4.20 -21.70 -6.47
CA ARG A 377 -4.63 -22.04 -7.83
C ARG A 377 -5.16 -20.81 -8.58
N GLN A 378 -5.88 -19.92 -7.91
CA GLN A 378 -6.41 -18.71 -8.56
C GLN A 378 -5.33 -17.66 -8.85
N LYS A 379 -4.32 -17.50 -7.99
CA LYS A 379 -3.15 -16.64 -8.23
C LYS A 379 -2.40 -17.05 -9.49
N ARG A 380 -2.19 -18.36 -9.65
CA ARG A 380 -1.66 -18.94 -10.89
C ARG A 380 -2.52 -18.57 -12.12
N TYR A 381 -3.84 -18.74 -12.04
CA TYR A 381 -4.73 -18.40 -13.17
C TYR A 381 -4.77 -16.91 -13.49
N MET A 382 -4.71 -16.02 -12.49
CA MET A 382 -4.64 -14.57 -12.71
C MET A 382 -3.34 -14.17 -13.42
N THR A 383 -2.21 -14.74 -13.01
CA THR A 383 -0.90 -14.52 -13.66
C THR A 383 -0.95 -14.95 -15.13
N LEU A 384 -1.40 -16.18 -15.39
CA LEU A 384 -1.57 -16.69 -16.76
C LEU A 384 -2.59 -15.88 -17.57
N GLY A 385 -3.65 -15.40 -16.93
CA GLY A 385 -4.65 -14.52 -17.55
C GLY A 385 -4.04 -13.22 -18.04
N CYS A 386 -3.22 -12.56 -17.22
CA CYS A 386 -2.54 -11.31 -17.60
C CYS A 386 -1.62 -11.53 -18.80
N PHE A 387 -0.75 -12.55 -18.77
CA PHE A 387 0.13 -12.84 -19.90
C PHE A 387 -0.62 -13.27 -21.16
N ARG A 388 -1.74 -14.00 -21.02
CA ARG A 388 -2.60 -14.36 -22.17
C ARG A 388 -3.21 -13.12 -22.81
N VAL A 389 -3.74 -12.20 -22.02
CA VAL A 389 -4.29 -10.93 -22.50
C VAL A 389 -3.20 -10.11 -23.20
N MET A 390 -2.04 -9.96 -22.57
CA MET A 390 -0.91 -9.24 -23.18
C MET A 390 -0.49 -9.90 -24.50
N LYS A 391 -0.39 -11.24 -24.55
CA LYS A 391 -0.10 -12.01 -25.77
C LYS A 391 -1.08 -11.75 -26.91
N GLN A 392 -2.37 -11.57 -26.59
CA GLN A 392 -3.42 -11.38 -27.59
C GLN A 392 -3.51 -9.94 -28.09
N HIS A 393 -3.16 -8.95 -27.28
CA HIS A 393 -3.49 -7.55 -27.54
C HIS A 393 -2.30 -6.61 -27.71
N LEU A 394 -1.14 -6.89 -27.10
CA LEU A 394 0.05 -6.07 -27.30
C LEU A 394 0.58 -6.27 -28.72
N LYS A 395 0.79 -5.16 -29.42
CA LYS A 395 1.32 -5.13 -30.78
C LYS A 395 2.12 -3.84 -30.98
N PHE A 396 2.99 -3.85 -31.99
CA PHE A 396 3.68 -2.66 -32.46
C PHE A 396 2.69 -1.55 -32.83
N ASN A 397 3.00 -0.33 -32.38
CA ASN A 397 2.24 0.88 -32.65
C ASN A 397 0.75 0.73 -32.32
N ILE A 398 0.44 0.36 -31.08
CA ILE A 398 -0.93 -0.03 -30.67
C ILE A 398 -1.99 1.05 -30.94
N CYS A 399 -1.59 2.32 -30.90
CA CYS A 399 -2.45 3.49 -31.15
C CYS A 399 -2.27 4.14 -32.53
N ASP A 400 -1.57 3.48 -33.47
CA ASP A 400 -1.35 3.96 -34.84
C ASP A 400 -0.77 5.39 -34.90
N ILE A 401 0.22 5.70 -34.04
CA ILE A 401 0.94 6.98 -34.02
C ILE A 401 1.69 7.15 -35.35
N THR A 402 1.51 8.30 -35.99
CA THR A 402 2.04 8.58 -37.33
C THR A 402 3.28 9.47 -37.34
N SER A 403 3.55 10.18 -36.24
CA SER A 403 4.68 11.11 -36.11
C SER A 403 5.57 10.75 -34.94
N SER A 404 6.89 10.79 -35.16
CA SER A 404 7.90 10.71 -34.10
C SER A 404 8.44 12.09 -33.67
N TYR A 405 7.98 13.17 -34.31
CA TYR A 405 8.45 14.54 -34.02
C TYR A 405 7.69 15.20 -32.87
N GLU A 406 6.52 14.67 -32.53
CA GLU A 406 5.63 15.20 -31.50
C GLU A 406 5.77 14.38 -30.22
N ARG A 407 5.65 15.06 -29.08
CA ARG A 407 5.51 14.37 -27.79
C ARG A 407 4.11 13.76 -27.68
N ASN A 408 3.97 12.73 -26.85
CA ASN A 408 2.67 12.07 -26.61
C ASN A 408 1.55 13.09 -26.28
N ASN A 409 1.85 14.08 -25.45
CA ASN A 409 0.90 15.12 -25.04
C ASN A 409 0.62 16.20 -26.10
N GLU A 410 1.37 16.23 -27.19
CA GLU A 410 1.20 17.16 -28.32
C GLU A 410 0.39 16.51 -29.46
N ILE A 411 0.28 15.18 -29.49
CA ILE A 411 -0.46 14.45 -30.51
C ILE A 411 -1.96 14.69 -30.35
N THR A 412 -2.56 15.37 -31.32
CA THR A 412 -3.98 15.72 -31.30
C THR A 412 -4.87 14.48 -31.33
N GLY A 413 -5.71 14.30 -30.31
CA GLY A 413 -6.69 13.21 -30.23
C GLY A 413 -6.13 11.87 -29.73
N LEU A 414 -4.88 11.84 -29.26
CA LEU A 414 -4.25 10.63 -28.73
C LEU A 414 -5.04 10.02 -27.56
N GLU A 415 -5.55 10.83 -26.64
CA GLU A 415 -6.34 10.34 -25.50
C GLU A 415 -7.55 9.49 -25.93
N ARG A 416 -8.22 9.90 -27.01
CA ARG A 416 -9.34 9.13 -27.57
C ARG A 416 -8.86 7.82 -28.18
N GLN A 417 -7.77 7.86 -28.94
CA GLN A 417 -7.17 6.65 -29.53
C GLN A 417 -6.72 5.67 -28.45
N VAL A 418 -6.11 6.16 -27.36
CA VAL A 418 -5.72 5.33 -26.21
C VAL A 418 -6.94 4.64 -25.61
N LYS A 419 -8.04 5.37 -25.37
CA LYS A 419 -9.29 4.79 -24.83
C LYS A 419 -9.93 3.76 -25.77
N GLU A 420 -9.86 3.96 -27.08
CA GLU A 420 -10.46 3.06 -28.07
C GLU A 420 -9.60 1.81 -28.35
N ARG A 421 -8.26 1.93 -28.28
CA ARG A 421 -7.32 0.88 -28.69
C ARG A 421 -6.73 0.10 -27.51
N ILE A 422 -6.52 0.75 -26.36
CA ILE A 422 -6.00 0.10 -25.16
C ILE A 422 -7.18 -0.21 -24.23
N LEU A 423 -7.74 -1.41 -24.41
CA LEU A 423 -8.92 -1.86 -23.68
C LEU A 423 -8.63 -2.07 -22.19
N PRO A 424 -9.62 -1.94 -21.28
CA PRO A 424 -9.40 -1.99 -19.84
C PRO A 424 -8.69 -3.26 -19.33
N HIS A 425 -8.90 -4.42 -19.94
CA HIS A 425 -8.17 -5.64 -19.56
C HIS A 425 -6.71 -5.64 -20.00
N VAL A 426 -6.36 -4.93 -21.07
CA VAL A 426 -4.98 -4.75 -21.52
C VAL A 426 -4.25 -3.84 -20.53
N THR A 427 -4.89 -2.73 -20.15
CA THR A 427 -4.39 -1.82 -19.11
C THR A 427 -4.17 -2.55 -17.79
N TYR A 428 -5.20 -3.24 -17.28
CA TYR A 428 -5.11 -4.01 -16.05
C TYR A 428 -3.98 -5.05 -16.09
N SER A 429 -3.90 -5.83 -17.18
CA SER A 429 -2.84 -6.84 -17.32
C SER A 429 -1.46 -6.20 -17.40
N SER A 430 -1.32 -5.05 -18.06
CA SER A 430 -0.04 -4.34 -18.21
C SER A 430 0.44 -3.70 -16.91
N TYR A 431 -0.45 -3.36 -15.98
CA TYR A 431 -0.11 -2.76 -14.69
C TYR A 431 0.12 -3.78 -13.59
N TYR A 432 -0.60 -4.90 -13.61
CA TYR A 432 -0.69 -5.79 -12.46
C TYR A 432 -0.10 -7.19 -12.67
N TRP A 433 0.41 -7.53 -13.86
CA TRP A 433 0.99 -8.86 -14.10
C TRP A 433 2.13 -9.19 -13.12
N ALA A 434 2.94 -8.20 -12.73
CA ALA A 434 4.07 -8.40 -11.84
C ALA A 434 3.64 -8.59 -10.38
N ASP A 435 2.57 -7.94 -9.92
CA ASP A 435 1.96 -8.21 -8.60
C ASP A 435 1.43 -9.64 -8.53
N HIS A 436 0.68 -10.07 -9.54
CA HIS A 436 0.16 -11.44 -9.60
C HIS A 436 1.29 -12.47 -9.67
N LEU A 437 2.36 -12.16 -10.41
CA LEU A 437 3.54 -13.02 -10.51
C LEU A 437 4.28 -13.16 -9.17
N ALA A 438 4.48 -12.06 -8.45
CA ALA A 438 5.16 -12.07 -7.15
C ALA A 438 4.42 -12.92 -6.10
N GLU A 439 3.10 -13.04 -6.23
CA GLU A 439 2.27 -13.89 -5.37
C GLU A 439 2.15 -15.34 -5.84
N ALA A 440 2.57 -15.65 -7.07
CA ALA A 440 2.46 -16.98 -7.65
C ALA A 440 3.71 -17.83 -7.35
N THR A 441 3.50 -19.10 -7.02
CA THR A 441 4.60 -20.08 -6.93
C THR A 441 5.22 -20.34 -8.32
N PHE A 442 6.46 -20.79 -8.35
CA PHE A 442 7.10 -21.20 -9.60
C PHE A 442 6.26 -22.25 -10.35
N ASP A 443 6.06 -22.04 -11.65
CA ASP A 443 5.24 -22.88 -12.51
C ASP A 443 5.79 -22.84 -13.94
N LEU A 444 5.93 -24.01 -14.57
CA LEU A 444 6.52 -24.14 -15.92
C LEU A 444 5.68 -23.42 -16.99
N GLU A 445 4.34 -23.48 -16.92
CA GLU A 445 3.48 -22.80 -17.89
C GLU A 445 3.62 -21.28 -17.77
N ILE A 446 3.72 -20.75 -16.54
CA ILE A 446 4.01 -19.33 -16.30
C ILE A 446 5.38 -18.97 -16.88
N SER A 447 6.40 -19.81 -16.66
CA SER A 447 7.75 -19.60 -17.20
C SER A 447 7.75 -19.48 -18.73
N GLU A 448 7.02 -20.35 -19.44
CA GLU A 448 6.86 -20.26 -20.90
C GLU A 448 6.19 -18.95 -21.34
N LYS A 449 5.19 -18.45 -20.59
CA LYS A 449 4.54 -17.16 -20.92
C LYS A 449 5.48 -15.98 -20.68
N ILE A 450 6.27 -16.04 -19.62
CA ILE A 450 7.28 -15.04 -19.29
C ILE A 450 8.35 -14.99 -20.37
N GLU A 451 8.87 -16.14 -20.80
CA GLU A 451 9.84 -16.22 -21.89
C GLU A 451 9.27 -15.57 -23.15
N TYR A 452 8.05 -15.94 -23.56
CA TYR A 452 7.38 -15.30 -24.69
C TYR A 452 7.26 -13.79 -24.54
N PHE A 453 6.88 -13.30 -23.36
CA PHE A 453 6.77 -11.87 -23.07
C PHE A 453 8.13 -11.15 -23.20
N MET A 454 9.17 -11.64 -22.53
CA MET A 454 10.51 -11.06 -22.55
C MET A 454 11.08 -11.04 -23.97
N GLU A 455 10.78 -12.07 -24.74
CA GLU A 455 11.33 -12.27 -26.08
C GLU A 455 10.60 -11.51 -27.19
N ASN A 456 9.30 -11.24 -27.03
CA ASN A 456 8.47 -10.76 -28.14
C ASN A 456 7.64 -9.51 -27.81
N GLN A 457 7.38 -9.20 -26.53
CA GLN A 457 6.39 -8.20 -26.14
C GLN A 457 6.91 -7.10 -25.22
N PHE A 458 8.17 -7.18 -24.76
CA PHE A 458 8.74 -6.19 -23.85
C PHE A 458 8.58 -4.76 -24.36
N LEU A 459 8.93 -4.51 -25.63
CA LEU A 459 8.82 -3.17 -26.23
C LEU A 459 7.36 -2.71 -26.38
N TYR A 460 6.44 -3.62 -26.74
CA TYR A 460 5.01 -3.31 -26.87
C TYR A 460 4.36 -3.02 -25.51
N TRP A 461 4.83 -3.67 -24.46
CA TRP A 461 4.40 -3.37 -23.10
C TRP A 461 4.87 -1.97 -22.67
N LEU A 462 6.09 -1.57 -23.03
CA LEU A 462 6.56 -0.19 -22.81
C LEU A 462 5.73 0.83 -23.60
N GLU A 463 5.24 0.50 -24.81
CA GLU A 463 4.29 1.39 -25.52
C GLU A 463 3.03 1.66 -24.68
N VAL A 464 2.43 0.61 -24.13
CA VAL A 464 1.22 0.76 -23.29
C VAL A 464 1.52 1.59 -22.05
N LEU A 465 2.63 1.34 -21.36
CA LEU A 465 3.02 2.14 -20.18
C LEU A 465 3.28 3.61 -20.54
N SER A 466 3.86 3.89 -21.70
CA SER A 466 4.09 5.26 -22.20
C SER A 466 2.77 5.96 -22.50
N LEU A 467 1.90 5.33 -23.28
CA LEU A 467 0.61 5.87 -23.71
C LEU A 467 -0.40 6.07 -22.58
N THR A 468 -0.19 5.38 -21.46
CA THR A 468 -1.07 5.46 -20.29
C THR A 468 -0.42 6.17 -19.10
N GLU A 469 0.73 6.81 -19.32
CA GLU A 469 1.45 7.61 -18.32
C GLU A 469 1.80 6.80 -17.05
N ARG A 470 2.34 5.59 -17.24
CA ARG A 470 2.72 4.63 -16.19
C ARG A 470 4.10 4.00 -16.37
N VAL A 471 5.01 4.64 -17.11
CA VAL A 471 6.39 4.14 -17.32
C VAL A 471 7.15 3.99 -16.00
N ASN A 472 6.84 4.82 -15.00
CA ASN A 472 7.39 4.76 -13.65
C ASN A 472 7.14 3.41 -12.93
N LEU A 473 6.17 2.60 -13.38
CA LEU A 473 5.97 1.26 -12.83
C LEU A 473 6.97 0.25 -13.40
N GLY A 474 7.52 0.51 -14.59
CA GLY A 474 8.21 -0.46 -15.41
C GLY A 474 9.39 -1.16 -14.71
N THR A 475 10.31 -0.39 -14.12
CA THR A 475 11.50 -0.94 -13.46
C THR A 475 11.15 -1.84 -12.28
N SER A 476 10.22 -1.40 -11.41
CA SER A 476 9.78 -2.20 -10.26
C SER A 476 9.10 -3.51 -10.66
N MET A 477 8.32 -3.51 -11.74
CA MET A 477 7.68 -4.72 -12.27
C MET A 477 8.71 -5.71 -12.81
N ILE A 478 9.77 -5.23 -13.49
CA ILE A 478 10.86 -6.09 -13.98
C ILE A 478 11.72 -6.63 -12.82
N VAL A 479 11.89 -5.88 -11.72
CA VAL A 479 12.58 -6.38 -10.52
C VAL A 479 11.86 -7.61 -9.94
N ARG A 480 10.53 -7.55 -9.82
CA ARG A 480 9.73 -8.69 -9.36
C ARG A 480 9.84 -9.90 -10.29
N LEU A 481 9.93 -9.67 -11.60
CA LEU A 481 10.21 -10.72 -12.57
C LEU A 481 11.58 -11.37 -12.34
N ILE A 482 12.63 -10.57 -12.13
CA ILE A 482 13.98 -11.08 -11.85
C ILE A 482 13.99 -11.93 -10.57
N GLU A 483 13.34 -11.46 -9.51
CA GLU A 483 13.21 -12.19 -8.25
C GLU A 483 12.49 -13.53 -8.45
N TRP A 484 11.37 -13.53 -9.19
CA TRP A 484 10.62 -14.74 -9.48
C TRP A 484 11.44 -15.76 -10.30
N LEU A 485 12.15 -15.30 -11.33
CA LEU A 485 13.04 -16.16 -12.13
C LEU A 485 14.15 -16.78 -11.28
N ARG A 486 14.78 -16.01 -10.40
CA ARG A 486 15.82 -16.50 -9.49
C ARG A 486 15.28 -17.53 -8.51
N ASN A 487 14.11 -17.29 -7.93
CA ASN A 487 13.44 -18.25 -7.05
C ASN A 487 13.12 -19.56 -7.78
N GLY A 488 12.88 -19.50 -9.10
CA GLY A 488 12.70 -20.65 -9.97
C GLY A 488 13.98 -21.25 -10.56
N ASN A 489 15.18 -20.77 -10.19
CA ASN A 489 16.46 -21.13 -10.79
C ASN A 489 16.49 -20.98 -12.33
N GLN A 490 15.81 -19.97 -12.87
CA GLN A 490 15.78 -19.67 -14.31
C GLN A 490 16.82 -18.59 -14.69
N ASP A 491 17.18 -18.52 -15.98
CA ASP A 491 18.08 -17.47 -16.47
C ASP A 491 17.42 -16.09 -16.41
N ASP A 492 18.08 -15.14 -15.74
CA ASP A 492 17.56 -13.79 -15.51
C ASP A 492 18.26 -12.72 -16.36
N LYS A 493 19.17 -13.10 -17.26
CA LYS A 493 20.03 -12.18 -18.03
C LYS A 493 19.21 -11.18 -18.85
N LEU A 494 18.25 -11.68 -19.63
CA LEU A 494 17.39 -10.82 -20.45
C LEU A 494 16.53 -9.90 -19.57
N ALA A 495 15.97 -10.41 -18.46
CA ALA A 495 15.19 -9.59 -17.53
C ALA A 495 16.03 -8.48 -16.85
N ARG A 496 17.27 -8.79 -16.46
CA ARG A 496 18.22 -7.77 -15.93
C ARG A 496 18.55 -6.71 -16.98
N ASP A 497 18.69 -7.12 -18.23
CA ASP A 497 18.95 -6.20 -19.32
C ASP A 497 17.72 -5.34 -19.66
N MET A 498 16.52 -5.92 -19.64
CA MET A 498 15.24 -5.18 -19.73
C MET A 498 15.13 -4.12 -18.62
N LYS A 499 15.53 -4.45 -17.39
CA LYS A 499 15.56 -3.48 -16.28
C LYS A 499 16.49 -2.30 -16.61
N ASN A 500 17.69 -2.57 -17.10
CA ASN A 500 18.64 -1.53 -17.46
C ASN A 500 18.13 -0.67 -18.63
N PHE A 501 17.49 -1.30 -19.62
CA PHE A 501 16.86 -0.62 -20.75
C PHE A 501 15.76 0.35 -20.29
N THR A 502 14.86 -0.14 -19.43
CA THR A 502 13.77 0.69 -18.87
C THR A 502 14.32 1.83 -18.03
N ALA A 503 15.32 1.58 -17.17
CA ALA A 503 15.92 2.62 -16.34
C ALA A 503 16.65 3.69 -17.18
N ALA A 504 17.39 3.28 -18.22
CA ALA A 504 18.16 4.21 -19.05
C ALA A 504 17.28 5.09 -19.94
N PHE A 505 16.15 4.54 -20.44
CA PHE A 505 15.33 5.21 -21.45
C PHE A 505 13.92 5.59 -20.97
N GLY A 506 13.55 5.27 -19.74
CA GLY A 506 12.19 5.43 -19.20
C GLY A 506 11.65 6.86 -19.35
N ASN A 507 12.43 7.88 -18.98
CA ASN A 507 12.01 9.29 -19.10
C ASN A 507 11.75 9.70 -20.56
N MET A 508 12.58 9.25 -21.49
CA MET A 508 12.35 9.52 -22.92
C MET A 508 11.10 8.77 -23.41
N ILE A 509 10.97 7.50 -23.03
CA ILE A 509 9.83 6.65 -23.40
C ILE A 509 8.53 7.25 -22.87
N SER A 510 8.49 7.83 -21.67
CA SER A 510 7.29 8.50 -21.14
C SER A 510 6.87 9.73 -21.95
N GLN A 511 7.82 10.39 -22.63
CA GLN A 511 7.53 11.58 -23.42
C GLN A 511 7.12 11.26 -24.86
N SER A 512 7.66 10.20 -25.46
CA SER A 512 7.36 9.85 -26.86
C SER A 512 7.54 8.36 -27.15
N VAL A 513 6.43 7.67 -27.45
CA VAL A 513 6.40 6.22 -27.72
C VAL A 513 7.30 5.79 -28.89
N PRO A 514 7.32 6.46 -30.06
CA PRO A 514 8.15 6.04 -31.20
C PRO A 514 9.64 5.96 -30.86
N HIS A 515 10.11 6.74 -29.87
CA HIS A 515 11.50 6.74 -29.45
C HIS A 515 11.94 5.46 -28.73
N ILE A 516 11.02 4.55 -28.37
CA ILE A 516 11.37 3.16 -28.03
C ILE A 516 12.17 2.50 -29.17
N TYR A 517 11.73 2.73 -30.41
CA TYR A 517 12.27 2.07 -31.61
C TYR A 517 13.30 2.90 -32.36
N LEU A 518 13.17 4.23 -32.30
CA LEU A 518 14.04 5.16 -33.02
C LEU A 518 15.27 5.57 -32.21
N SER A 519 15.21 5.50 -30.88
CA SER A 519 16.30 5.94 -30.00
C SER A 519 16.70 4.88 -28.98
N ALA A 520 15.80 4.41 -28.14
CA ALA A 520 16.15 3.49 -27.05
C ALA A 520 16.78 2.19 -27.59
N LEU A 521 16.13 1.55 -28.57
CA LEU A 521 16.63 0.31 -29.15
C LEU A 521 17.95 0.47 -29.94
N PRO A 522 18.10 1.43 -30.87
CA PRO A 522 19.35 1.64 -31.61
C PRO A 522 20.55 2.07 -30.76
N PHE A 523 20.31 2.84 -29.70
CA PHE A 523 21.34 3.33 -28.79
C PHE A 523 21.58 2.40 -27.60
N SER A 524 20.80 1.32 -27.47
CA SER A 524 21.08 0.28 -26.49
C SER A 524 22.44 -0.40 -26.78
N PRO A 525 23.18 -0.84 -25.75
CA PRO A 525 24.50 -1.40 -25.96
C PRO A 525 24.45 -2.65 -26.83
N ARG A 526 25.36 -2.77 -27.80
CA ARG A 526 25.25 -3.81 -28.84
C ARG A 526 25.32 -5.25 -28.32
N ILE A 527 26.02 -5.47 -27.20
CA ILE A 527 26.12 -6.80 -26.57
C ILE A 527 25.03 -7.05 -25.53
N ALA A 528 24.16 -6.06 -25.26
CA ALA A 528 22.99 -6.21 -24.40
C ALA A 528 21.96 -7.18 -25.02
N GLU A 529 21.32 -7.98 -24.18
CA GLU A 529 20.39 -9.04 -24.61
C GLU A 529 19.14 -8.47 -25.29
N VAL A 530 18.60 -7.35 -24.81
CA VAL A 530 17.48 -6.62 -25.43
C VAL A 530 17.86 -6.16 -26.83
N SER A 531 19.06 -5.58 -27.00
CA SER A 531 19.56 -5.14 -28.30
C SER A 531 19.63 -6.31 -29.29
N LYS A 532 20.31 -7.39 -28.89
CA LYS A 532 20.45 -8.61 -29.69
C LYS A 532 19.11 -9.22 -30.09
N LYS A 533 18.15 -9.21 -29.16
CA LYS A 533 16.83 -9.82 -29.35
C LYS A 533 15.94 -8.99 -30.28
N TYR A 534 15.85 -7.69 -30.05
CA TYR A 534 14.83 -6.85 -30.70
C TYR A 534 15.31 -6.12 -31.95
N ILE A 535 16.59 -5.74 -32.08
CA ILE A 535 17.05 -4.90 -33.21
C ILE A 535 16.80 -5.54 -34.58
N LYS A 536 16.82 -6.88 -34.66
CA LYS A 536 16.58 -7.65 -35.89
C LYS A 536 15.16 -7.47 -36.43
N GLY A 537 14.19 -7.15 -35.57
CA GLY A 537 12.80 -6.88 -35.96
C GLY A 537 12.61 -5.51 -36.60
N TYR A 538 13.58 -4.61 -36.47
CA TYR A 538 13.47 -3.20 -36.90
C TYR A 538 14.66 -2.80 -37.78
N PRO A 539 14.82 -3.40 -38.99
CA PRO A 539 16.00 -3.17 -39.84
C PRO A 539 16.08 -1.76 -40.43
N GLN A 540 14.99 -1.00 -40.43
CA GLN A 540 14.90 0.38 -40.96
C GLN A 540 15.07 1.42 -39.84
N THR A 541 15.93 1.14 -38.85
CA THR A 541 16.26 2.06 -37.77
C THR A 541 17.67 2.61 -37.89
N ILE A 542 18.02 3.60 -37.08
CA ILE A 542 19.35 4.21 -37.05
C ILE A 542 20.39 3.13 -36.69
N ARG A 543 21.52 3.12 -37.39
CA ARG A 543 22.66 2.28 -37.04
C ARG A 543 23.82 3.16 -36.62
N ILE A 544 24.30 2.97 -35.40
CA ILE A 544 25.55 3.58 -34.96
C ILE A 544 26.67 2.84 -35.68
N GLU A 545 27.49 3.51 -36.49
CA GLU A 545 28.65 2.89 -37.14
C GLU A 545 29.87 2.87 -36.22
N THR A 546 30.16 4.00 -35.56
CA THR A 546 31.30 4.19 -34.64
C THR A 546 30.87 4.87 -33.34
N GLY A 547 31.58 4.60 -32.23
CA GLY A 547 31.38 5.30 -30.94
C GLY A 547 30.14 4.91 -30.11
N GLY A 548 29.43 3.84 -30.49
CA GLY A 548 28.30 3.33 -29.70
C GLY A 548 28.72 2.68 -28.39
N GLN A 549 27.77 2.52 -27.47
CA GLN A 549 28.05 1.87 -26.19
C GLN A 549 28.18 0.35 -26.36
N GLU A 550 29.26 -0.22 -25.81
CA GLU A 550 29.42 -1.67 -25.74
C GLU A 550 28.60 -2.27 -24.60
N ASN A 551 28.69 -1.67 -23.41
CA ASN A 551 27.91 -2.04 -22.23
C ASN A 551 27.09 -0.86 -21.72
N TRP A 552 26.09 -1.14 -20.88
CA TRP A 552 25.39 -0.09 -20.16
C TRP A 552 26.40 0.73 -19.34
N PRO A 553 26.23 2.06 -19.29
CA PRO A 553 27.16 2.90 -18.57
C PRO A 553 27.08 2.57 -17.08
N ALA A 554 28.24 2.52 -16.41
CA ALA A 554 28.28 2.32 -14.96
C ALA A 554 27.59 3.46 -14.20
N ILE A 555 27.56 4.65 -14.81
CA ILE A 555 26.86 5.84 -14.31
C ILE A 555 25.49 5.87 -14.98
N GLN A 556 24.43 5.65 -14.20
CA GLN A 556 23.04 5.73 -14.70
C GLN A 556 22.50 7.16 -14.66
N ASN A 557 22.76 7.90 -13.59
CA ASN A 557 22.33 9.29 -13.41
C ASN A 557 23.43 10.11 -12.72
N VAL A 558 23.46 11.41 -13.02
CA VAL A 558 24.28 12.40 -12.30
C VAL A 558 23.33 13.36 -11.58
N ILE A 559 23.28 13.27 -10.26
CA ILE A 559 22.39 14.08 -9.43
C ILE A 559 23.09 15.39 -9.08
N MET A 560 22.50 16.52 -9.48
CA MET A 560 22.99 17.86 -9.14
C MET A 560 21.99 18.60 -8.26
N GLY A 561 22.44 19.18 -7.15
CA GLY A 561 21.60 20.08 -6.36
C GLY A 561 22.18 20.53 -5.03
N HIS A 562 23.11 19.77 -4.42
CA HIS A 562 23.89 20.31 -3.31
C HIS A 562 24.81 21.44 -3.78
N THR A 563 24.97 22.47 -2.96
CA THR A 563 25.80 23.65 -3.28
C THR A 563 27.24 23.53 -2.77
N SER A 564 27.56 22.41 -2.11
CA SER A 564 28.88 22.09 -1.57
C SER A 564 29.12 20.57 -1.58
N SER A 565 30.28 20.12 -1.09
CA SER A 565 30.68 18.71 -1.10
C SER A 565 29.70 17.80 -0.36
N VAL A 566 29.24 16.75 -1.05
CA VAL A 566 28.46 15.66 -0.46
C VAL A 566 29.37 14.76 0.36
N ASN A 567 29.12 14.65 1.67
CA ASN A 567 29.99 13.90 2.58
C ASN A 567 29.50 12.46 2.79
N SER A 568 28.21 12.18 2.62
CA SER A 568 27.61 10.87 2.89
C SER A 568 26.40 10.63 2.01
N VAL A 569 26.21 9.39 1.57
CA VAL A 569 25.03 8.92 0.82
C VAL A 569 24.59 7.55 1.31
N ALA A 570 23.29 7.27 1.27
CA ALA A 570 22.74 5.95 1.57
C ALA A 570 21.47 5.66 0.75
N PHE A 571 21.25 4.40 0.39
CA PHE A 571 19.98 3.95 -0.19
C PHE A 571 18.94 3.68 0.90
N SER A 572 17.67 3.92 0.57
CA SER A 572 16.57 3.42 1.38
C SER A 572 16.52 1.88 1.32
N PRO A 573 15.92 1.21 2.32
CA PRO A 573 15.86 -0.26 2.37
C PRO A 573 15.15 -0.89 1.16
N ASP A 574 14.15 -0.21 0.61
CA ASP A 574 13.43 -0.60 -0.61
C ASP A 574 14.19 -0.23 -1.92
N GLY A 575 15.33 0.47 -1.81
CA GLY A 575 16.16 0.91 -2.94
C GLY A 575 15.55 2.02 -3.80
N THR A 576 14.36 2.54 -3.44
CA THR A 576 13.63 3.52 -4.26
C THR A 576 14.16 4.94 -4.08
N ARG A 577 14.86 5.22 -2.98
CA ARG A 577 15.34 6.56 -2.62
C ARG A 577 16.80 6.56 -2.22
N ILE A 578 17.46 7.70 -2.42
CA ILE A 578 18.83 7.98 -1.97
C ILE A 578 18.78 9.16 -1.02
N VAL A 579 19.40 9.08 0.14
CA VAL A 579 19.63 10.23 1.03
C VAL A 579 21.07 10.71 0.90
N SER A 580 21.29 12.02 0.89
CA SER A 580 22.61 12.65 0.87
C SER A 580 22.74 13.71 1.95
N GLY A 581 23.87 13.73 2.65
CA GLY A 581 24.26 14.78 3.61
C GLY A 581 25.47 15.55 3.10
N SER A 582 25.44 16.89 3.21
CA SER A 582 26.40 17.77 2.56
C SER A 582 27.03 18.83 3.48
N SER A 583 28.15 19.38 3.02
CA SER A 583 28.82 20.54 3.61
C SER A 583 28.03 21.85 3.42
N ASP A 584 26.98 21.84 2.58
CA ASP A 584 26.01 22.94 2.53
C ASP A 584 25.03 22.95 3.71
N LYS A 585 25.25 22.07 4.70
CA LYS A 585 24.48 21.91 5.94
C LYS A 585 23.09 21.30 5.73
N THR A 586 22.76 20.90 4.50
CA THR A 586 21.48 20.29 4.17
C THR A 586 21.58 18.78 4.02
N ILE A 587 20.45 18.12 4.22
CA ILE A 587 20.22 16.74 3.77
C ILE A 587 19.21 16.80 2.62
N ARG A 588 19.34 15.90 1.64
CA ARG A 588 18.40 15.80 0.52
C ARG A 588 18.06 14.34 0.28
N VAL A 589 16.86 14.08 -0.21
CA VAL A 589 16.39 12.76 -0.62
C VAL A 589 16.00 12.81 -2.08
N TRP A 590 16.48 11.84 -2.83
CA TRP A 590 16.34 11.72 -4.28
C TRP A 590 15.58 10.45 -4.62
N ASP A 591 14.81 10.49 -5.68
CA ASP A 591 14.33 9.29 -6.34
C ASP A 591 15.54 8.57 -6.98
N ALA A 592 15.68 7.28 -6.73
CA ALA A 592 16.81 6.51 -7.23
C ALA A 592 16.74 6.27 -8.75
N GLU A 593 15.54 6.30 -9.34
CA GLU A 593 15.30 6.03 -10.76
C GLU A 593 15.32 7.31 -11.59
N THR A 594 14.57 8.34 -11.17
CA THR A 594 14.46 9.59 -11.93
C THR A 594 15.57 10.59 -11.63
N ALA A 595 16.32 10.38 -10.54
CA ALA A 595 17.30 11.34 -10.01
C ALA A 595 16.68 12.71 -9.61
N GLU A 596 15.35 12.78 -9.51
CA GLU A 596 14.64 13.96 -9.03
C GLU A 596 14.68 14.05 -7.50
N MET A 597 14.62 15.27 -6.97
CA MET A 597 14.56 15.47 -5.53
C MET A 597 13.14 15.23 -5.02
N VAL A 598 12.97 14.26 -4.12
CA VAL A 598 11.67 13.87 -3.57
C VAL A 598 11.42 14.40 -2.16
N ALA A 599 12.48 14.73 -1.40
CA ALA A 599 12.35 15.42 -0.12
C ALA A 599 13.61 16.22 0.24
N GLY A 600 13.44 17.28 1.02
CA GLY A 600 14.48 18.25 1.37
C GLY A 600 14.44 19.51 0.50
N PRO A 601 15.42 20.43 0.64
CA PRO A 601 16.54 20.35 1.58
C PRO A 601 16.07 20.37 3.04
N PHE A 602 16.52 19.41 3.84
CA PHE A 602 16.28 19.40 5.28
C PHE A 602 17.29 20.34 5.94
N GLU A 603 16.79 21.43 6.52
CA GLU A 603 17.58 22.46 7.17
C GLU A 603 17.42 22.37 8.70
N GLY A 604 18.52 22.55 9.42
CA GLY A 604 18.51 22.55 10.89
C GLY A 604 19.86 22.28 11.52
N HIS A 605 20.76 21.56 10.83
CA HIS A 605 22.16 21.50 11.23
C HIS A 605 22.84 22.86 11.01
N THR A 606 23.64 23.30 11.99
CA THR A 606 24.33 24.61 11.92
C THR A 606 25.72 24.51 11.26
N SER A 607 26.19 23.29 11.04
CA SER A 607 27.47 22.94 10.40
C SER A 607 27.34 21.72 9.48
N PHE A 608 28.46 21.26 8.91
CA PHE A 608 28.46 20.25 7.84
C PHE A 608 27.87 18.91 8.31
N VAL A 609 26.99 18.36 7.48
CA VAL A 609 26.45 17.02 7.70
C VAL A 609 27.47 16.00 7.21
N LYS A 610 27.97 15.16 8.13
CA LYS A 610 29.05 14.19 7.85
C LYS A 610 28.56 12.78 7.62
N SER A 611 27.42 12.41 8.17
CA SER A 611 26.87 11.06 8.05
C SER A 611 25.36 11.11 7.99
N VAL A 612 24.77 10.29 7.12
CA VAL A 612 23.32 10.07 6.99
C VAL A 612 23.03 8.58 6.81
N ALA A 613 21.91 8.11 7.36
CA ALA A 613 21.43 6.74 7.17
C ALA A 613 19.89 6.68 7.23
N PHE A 614 19.30 5.75 6.49
CA PHE A 614 17.87 5.44 6.62
C PHE A 614 17.61 4.49 7.81
N SER A 615 16.43 4.60 8.40
CA SER A 615 15.89 3.57 9.28
C SER A 615 15.57 2.28 8.49
N PRO A 616 15.51 1.11 9.16
CA PRO A 616 15.24 -0.18 8.50
C PRO A 616 13.90 -0.27 7.77
N ASP A 617 12.90 0.51 8.21
CA ASP A 617 11.59 0.64 7.57
C ASP A 617 11.55 1.73 6.47
N GLY A 618 12.66 2.47 6.28
CA GLY A 618 12.81 3.55 5.30
C GLY A 618 11.99 4.81 5.61
N THR A 619 11.39 4.91 6.81
CA THR A 619 10.50 6.03 7.14
C THR A 619 11.23 7.22 7.75
N ARG A 620 12.41 7.01 8.35
CA ARG A 620 13.22 8.02 9.01
C ARG A 620 14.63 8.09 8.44
N ILE A 621 15.27 9.23 8.62
CA ILE A 621 16.68 9.47 8.30
C ILE A 621 17.36 9.94 9.58
N VAL A 622 18.52 9.39 9.92
CA VAL A 622 19.37 9.92 10.99
C VAL A 622 20.56 10.65 10.36
N SER A 623 20.97 11.76 10.96
CA SER A 623 22.12 12.54 10.52
C SER A 623 23.03 12.94 11.68
N GLY A 624 24.34 12.89 11.43
CA GLY A 624 25.39 13.37 12.33
C GLY A 624 26.16 14.53 11.70
N SER A 625 26.46 15.56 12.49
CA SER A 625 27.04 16.80 12.00
C SER A 625 28.24 17.28 12.83
N LEU A 626 29.04 18.16 12.20
CA LEU A 626 30.09 18.92 12.87
C LEU A 626 29.53 19.89 13.92
N ASP A 627 28.23 20.16 13.94
CA ASP A 627 27.58 20.91 15.02
C ASP A 627 27.43 20.12 16.33
N LYS A 628 28.00 18.91 16.37
CA LYS A 628 28.04 18.00 17.53
C LYS A 628 26.69 17.37 17.87
N THR A 629 25.67 17.59 17.04
CA THR A 629 24.34 17.05 17.25
C THR A 629 24.06 15.88 16.31
N ILE A 630 23.13 15.03 16.74
CA ILE A 630 22.46 14.05 15.89
C ILE A 630 21.02 14.51 15.72
N ARG A 631 20.43 14.27 14.55
CA ARG A 631 19.02 14.59 14.26
C ARG A 631 18.36 13.45 13.53
N VAL A 632 17.07 13.27 13.76
CA VAL A 632 16.23 12.30 13.05
C VAL A 632 15.17 13.07 12.27
N TRP A 633 15.01 12.74 11.01
CA TRP A 633 14.12 13.40 10.06
C TRP A 633 13.11 12.39 9.52
N ASP A 634 11.94 12.88 9.13
CA ASP A 634 10.99 12.07 8.37
C ASP A 634 11.44 12.00 6.91
N ALA A 635 11.59 10.80 6.37
CA ALA A 635 12.14 10.58 5.04
C ALA A 635 11.23 11.06 3.88
N LYS A 636 9.99 11.47 4.17
CA LYS A 636 8.99 11.89 3.18
C LYS A 636 8.66 13.38 3.25
N THR A 637 9.04 14.09 4.32
CA THR A 637 8.67 15.49 4.52
C THR A 637 9.87 16.38 4.80
N ALA A 638 10.15 17.30 3.88
CA ALA A 638 11.34 18.17 3.87
C ALA A 638 11.56 19.04 5.13
N GLU A 639 10.57 19.16 6.02
CA GLU A 639 10.51 20.22 7.03
C GLU A 639 10.44 19.71 8.48
N MET A 640 10.34 18.39 8.71
CA MET A 640 10.09 17.87 10.05
C MET A 640 11.23 17.00 10.58
N MET A 641 11.98 17.57 11.52
CA MET A 641 12.79 16.79 12.45
C MET A 641 11.84 16.02 13.37
N VAL A 642 11.94 14.69 13.36
CA VAL A 642 11.11 13.75 14.12
C VAL A 642 11.64 13.59 15.55
N ALA A 643 12.96 13.63 15.73
CA ALA A 643 13.59 13.59 17.05
C ALA A 643 14.97 14.29 17.02
N GLY A 644 15.36 14.87 18.15
CA GLY A 644 16.60 15.63 18.32
C GLY A 644 16.38 17.15 18.46
N PRO A 645 17.45 17.96 18.51
CA PRO A 645 18.85 17.53 18.47
C PRO A 645 19.21 16.66 19.68
N PHE A 646 19.89 15.55 19.43
CA PHE A 646 20.48 14.74 20.49
C PHE A 646 21.80 15.37 20.89
N GLU A 647 21.80 15.99 22.07
CA GLU A 647 22.95 16.68 22.63
C GLU A 647 23.67 15.80 23.67
N GLY A 648 24.99 15.79 23.60
CA GLY A 648 25.81 15.02 24.54
C GLY A 648 27.23 14.77 24.04
N HIS A 649 27.44 14.73 22.72
CA HIS A 649 28.80 14.73 22.18
C HIS A 649 29.49 16.09 22.37
N THR A 650 30.76 16.08 22.77
CA THR A 650 31.53 17.31 23.01
C THR A 650 32.34 17.76 21.79
N ASP A 651 32.39 16.92 20.75
CA ASP A 651 33.06 17.16 19.47
C ASP A 651 32.24 16.60 18.28
N HIS A 652 32.73 16.79 17.07
CA HIS A 652 32.06 16.49 15.81
C HIS A 652 31.55 15.04 15.70
N VAL A 653 30.29 14.87 15.32
CA VAL A 653 29.70 13.56 15.03
C VAL A 653 30.04 13.18 13.59
N SER A 654 30.74 12.06 13.42
CA SER A 654 31.27 11.65 12.12
C SER A 654 30.62 10.39 11.56
N SER A 655 29.92 9.61 12.40
CA SER A 655 29.14 8.45 11.96
C SER A 655 27.89 8.30 12.80
N VAL A 656 26.78 8.00 12.14
CA VAL A 656 25.49 7.66 12.77
C VAL A 656 24.82 6.52 12.03
N THR A 657 24.09 5.66 12.73
CA THR A 657 23.27 4.61 12.11
C THR A 657 22.15 4.14 13.04
N PHE A 658 21.10 3.53 12.47
CA PHE A 658 20.03 2.88 13.20
C PHE A 658 20.37 1.44 13.56
N SER A 659 19.76 0.93 14.64
CA SER A 659 19.67 -0.50 14.91
C SER A 659 18.77 -1.21 13.87
N PRO A 660 18.92 -2.54 13.67
CA PRO A 660 18.09 -3.32 12.75
C PRO A 660 16.58 -3.29 13.04
N ASP A 661 16.17 -3.15 14.29
CA ASP A 661 14.78 -2.93 14.71
C ASP A 661 14.33 -1.46 14.61
N GLY A 662 15.25 -0.53 14.34
CA GLY A 662 14.99 0.90 14.26
C GLY A 662 14.71 1.59 15.59
N THR A 663 14.81 0.90 16.73
CA THR A 663 14.48 1.48 18.05
C THR A 663 15.63 2.30 18.64
N ARG A 664 16.86 2.12 18.16
CA ARG A 664 18.06 2.78 18.68
C ARG A 664 18.88 3.45 17.58
N ILE A 665 19.68 4.42 18.01
CA ILE A 665 20.68 5.09 17.17
C ILE A 665 22.05 4.92 17.83
N VAL A 666 23.07 4.64 17.04
CA VAL A 666 24.46 4.68 17.51
C VAL A 666 25.21 5.78 16.80
N SER A 667 26.00 6.53 17.55
CA SER A 667 26.82 7.61 17.03
C SER A 667 28.27 7.51 17.48
N GLY A 668 29.16 7.92 16.58
CA GLY A 668 30.59 8.04 16.81
C GLY A 668 31.05 9.47 16.63
N SER A 669 31.81 9.98 17.60
CA SER A 669 32.31 11.35 17.61
C SER A 669 33.82 11.42 17.77
N LEU A 670 34.39 12.55 17.34
CA LEU A 670 35.77 12.93 17.62
C LEU A 670 36.05 13.18 19.10
N ASP A 671 35.02 13.23 19.95
CA ASP A 671 35.17 13.27 21.40
C ASP A 671 35.65 11.94 22.00
N LYS A 672 35.97 10.97 21.13
CA LYS A 672 36.45 9.63 21.45
C LYS A 672 35.39 8.77 22.14
N THR A 673 34.11 9.10 21.99
CA THR A 673 33.01 8.32 22.56
C THR A 673 32.11 7.73 21.48
N ILE A 674 31.58 6.54 21.78
CA ILE A 674 30.43 5.97 21.08
C ILE A 674 29.23 6.06 22.02
N ARG A 675 28.10 6.55 21.51
CA ARG A 675 26.86 6.71 22.27
C ARG A 675 25.72 5.94 21.63
N VAL A 676 24.85 5.38 22.48
CA VAL A 676 23.62 4.69 22.07
C VAL A 676 22.43 5.52 22.57
N TRP A 677 21.58 5.91 21.64
CA TRP A 677 20.40 6.73 21.87
C TRP A 677 19.15 5.92 21.60
N ASP A 678 18.08 6.28 22.29
CA ASP A 678 16.75 5.85 21.92
C ASP A 678 16.34 6.61 20.65
N ALA A 679 15.73 5.95 19.68
CA ALA A 679 15.38 6.60 18.42
C ALA A 679 14.13 7.49 18.51
N GLU A 680 13.34 7.36 19.59
CA GLU A 680 12.11 8.14 19.82
C GLU A 680 12.28 9.20 20.92
N THR A 681 13.13 8.94 21.91
CA THR A 681 13.39 9.87 23.02
C THR A 681 14.80 10.46 22.91
N THR A 682 15.01 11.73 23.29
CA THR A 682 16.33 12.38 23.26
C THR A 682 17.30 11.88 24.35
N GLN A 683 17.06 10.69 24.90
CA GLN A 683 17.80 10.12 26.02
C GLN A 683 18.80 9.05 25.57
N THR A 684 19.91 8.94 26.29
CA THR A 684 20.90 7.86 26.10
C THR A 684 20.45 6.58 26.82
N VAL A 685 20.41 5.45 26.13
CA VAL A 685 19.84 4.18 26.64
C VAL A 685 20.87 3.33 27.41
N SER A 686 22.16 3.37 27.02
CA SER A 686 23.24 2.68 27.72
C SER A 686 24.60 3.37 27.54
N GLY A 687 25.51 3.14 28.50
CA GLY A 687 26.64 4.00 28.85
C GLY A 687 27.72 4.26 27.79
N LEU A 688 28.43 5.37 28.03
CA LEU A 688 29.60 5.86 27.28
C LEU A 688 30.62 4.74 27.02
N PHE A 689 30.94 4.47 25.76
CA PHE A 689 32.09 3.63 25.42
C PHE A 689 33.25 4.53 25.00
N GLU A 690 34.31 4.57 25.82
CA GLU A 690 35.56 5.27 25.46
C GLU A 690 36.34 4.49 24.41
N ARG A 691 36.73 5.19 23.34
CA ARG A 691 37.50 4.66 22.22
C ARG A 691 38.98 4.99 22.38
N ARG A 692 39.86 4.13 21.85
CA ARG A 692 41.29 4.44 21.75
C ARG A 692 41.52 5.52 20.67
N PRO A 693 42.60 6.31 20.79
CA PRO A 693 42.91 7.39 19.85
C PRO A 693 43.12 6.92 18.39
N GLU A 694 43.47 5.65 18.20
CA GLU A 694 43.92 5.06 16.92
C GLU A 694 42.83 4.37 16.08
N ASP A 695 41.58 4.27 16.56
CA ASP A 695 40.49 3.63 15.82
C ASP A 695 39.86 4.57 14.76
N GLU A 696 39.36 4.03 13.65
CA GLU A 696 38.58 4.78 12.66
C GLU A 696 37.13 5.01 13.14
N ILE A 697 36.48 6.08 12.68
CA ILE A 697 35.17 6.55 13.24
C ILE A 697 33.96 5.99 12.49
N SER A 698 34.07 4.83 11.84
CA SER A 698 32.93 4.17 11.19
C SER A 698 32.29 3.17 12.16
N ILE A 699 30.96 3.26 12.34
CA ILE A 699 30.21 2.37 13.25
C ILE A 699 29.06 1.70 12.50
N ALA A 700 28.86 0.41 12.74
CA ALA A 700 27.74 -0.37 12.21
C ALA A 700 27.21 -1.37 13.25
N PHE A 701 25.94 -1.73 13.12
CA PHE A 701 25.32 -2.83 13.86
C PHE A 701 25.55 -4.17 13.15
N SER A 702 25.73 -5.23 13.93
CA SER A 702 25.64 -6.60 13.41
C SER A 702 24.19 -6.93 13.00
N PRO A 703 23.96 -7.74 11.93
CA PRO A 703 22.62 -8.11 11.46
C PRO A 703 21.69 -8.75 12.50
N ASN A 704 22.25 -9.33 13.56
CA ASN A 704 21.52 -10.05 14.62
C ASN A 704 21.54 -9.28 15.96
N GLU A 705 21.65 -7.94 15.94
CA GLU A 705 21.58 -7.02 17.10
C GLU A 705 22.62 -7.18 18.21
N THR A 706 23.50 -8.16 18.14
CA THR A 706 24.31 -8.54 19.31
C THR A 706 25.56 -7.71 19.52
N ARG A 707 26.06 -6.93 18.53
CA ARG A 707 27.35 -6.21 18.64
C ARG A 707 27.44 -4.90 17.83
N ILE A 708 28.14 -3.92 18.42
CA ILE A 708 28.68 -2.72 17.77
C ILE A 708 30.10 -3.03 17.31
N VAL A 709 30.44 -2.77 16.05
CA VAL A 709 31.78 -3.04 15.50
C VAL A 709 32.48 -1.73 15.15
N PRO A 710 33.50 -1.29 15.93
CA PRO A 710 34.41 -0.23 15.51
C PRO A 710 35.44 -0.76 14.50
N ASN A 711 35.83 0.06 13.53
CA ASN A 711 36.84 -0.30 12.53
C ASN A 711 38.26 -0.01 13.09
N SER A 712 39.12 -1.03 13.17
CA SER A 712 40.48 -0.93 13.72
C SER A 712 41.52 -1.41 12.69
N GLN A 713 42.65 -0.70 12.58
CA GLN A 713 43.76 -1.04 11.67
C GLN A 713 44.71 -2.12 12.19
N ASP A 714 44.52 -2.64 13.41
CA ASP A 714 45.46 -3.61 13.99
C ASP A 714 45.19 -5.03 13.48
N LYS A 715 46.08 -5.52 12.61
CA LYS A 715 45.97 -6.85 11.96
C LYS A 715 46.23 -8.03 12.91
N ASN A 716 46.47 -7.81 14.20
CA ASN A 716 46.73 -8.91 15.13
C ASN A 716 46.04 -8.73 16.49
N LYS A 717 45.15 -9.69 16.78
CA LYS A 717 44.55 -10.06 18.09
C LYS A 717 43.38 -9.20 18.60
N HIS A 718 42.18 -9.53 18.14
CA HIS A 718 41.28 -10.46 18.83
C HIS A 718 40.16 -10.88 17.87
N LEU A 719 40.15 -12.17 17.55
CA LEU A 719 39.29 -12.79 16.57
C LEU A 719 37.88 -12.97 17.14
N TRP A 720 36.88 -12.23 16.64
CA TRP A 720 35.51 -12.73 16.59
C TRP A 720 35.26 -13.20 15.14
N ARG A 721 35.26 -14.52 14.96
CA ARG A 721 35.27 -15.21 13.65
C ARG A 721 34.03 -14.89 12.81
N THR A 722 34.29 -14.46 11.56
CA THR A 722 33.54 -14.65 10.28
C THR A 722 32.03 -14.35 10.29
N THR A 723 31.49 -13.45 9.46
CA THR A 723 31.62 -13.38 7.99
C THR A 723 31.26 -11.97 7.53
N ALA A 724 32.23 -11.21 7.03
CA ALA A 724 32.02 -9.84 6.55
C ALA A 724 32.47 -9.74 5.08
N SER A 725 31.69 -10.29 4.17
CA SER A 725 31.83 -10.03 2.73
C SER A 725 30.63 -9.23 2.27
N ARG A 726 30.63 -7.91 2.51
CA ARG A 726 29.77 -6.96 1.78
C ARG A 726 30.09 -5.48 1.98
N PHE A 727 31.12 -5.10 2.74
CA PHE A 727 31.27 -3.70 3.19
C PHE A 727 32.62 -3.02 2.90
N LEU A 728 33.47 -3.58 2.04
CA LEU A 728 34.79 -3.01 1.73
C LEU A 728 34.87 -2.21 0.41
N ALA A 729 33.78 -2.07 -0.34
CA ALA A 729 33.80 -1.33 -1.61
C ALA A 729 33.82 0.21 -1.43
N SER A 730 33.30 0.72 -0.31
CA SER A 730 33.26 2.17 -0.03
C SER A 730 34.58 2.72 0.53
N ILE A 731 35.45 1.86 1.08
CA ILE A 731 36.72 2.28 1.72
C ILE A 731 37.90 2.25 0.74
N PHE A 732 37.86 1.43 -0.32
CA PHE A 732 38.98 1.32 -1.26
C PHE A 732 39.18 2.57 -2.15
N MET A 733 38.11 3.35 -2.39
CA MET A 733 38.19 4.62 -3.13
C MET A 733 38.80 5.77 -2.31
N TYR A 734 38.66 5.76 -0.98
CA TYR A 734 39.14 6.86 -0.13
C TYR A 734 40.66 6.81 0.09
N ILE A 735 41.27 5.62 0.08
CA ILE A 735 42.70 5.44 0.33
C ILE A 735 43.55 5.68 -0.94
N ILE A 736 43.05 5.36 -2.14
CA ILE A 736 43.79 5.56 -3.40
C ILE A 736 43.83 7.05 -3.81
N SER A 737 42.82 7.83 -3.43
CA SER A 737 42.74 9.27 -3.73
C SER A 737 43.80 10.13 -3.03
N ARG A 738 44.47 9.64 -1.97
CA ARG A 738 45.42 10.46 -1.21
C ARG A 738 46.89 10.22 -1.50
N HIS A 739 47.28 9.20 -2.27
CA HIS A 739 48.69 8.83 -2.45
C HIS A 739 49.13 8.61 -3.92
N ILE A 740 48.39 9.14 -4.91
CA ILE A 740 48.81 9.08 -6.31
C ILE A 740 48.84 10.50 -6.90
N ASP A 741 50.02 10.85 -7.40
CA ASP A 741 50.31 12.09 -8.12
C ASP A 741 49.41 12.19 -9.38
N PRO A 742 48.63 13.28 -9.58
CA PRO A 742 47.60 13.36 -10.63
C PRO A 742 48.10 13.23 -12.07
N GLU A 743 49.41 13.30 -12.32
CA GLU A 743 49.98 13.26 -13.68
C GLU A 743 50.34 11.85 -14.19
N ARG A 744 50.01 10.77 -13.48
CA ARG A 744 50.42 9.40 -13.85
C ARG A 744 49.35 8.29 -13.75
N LEU A 745 48.09 8.59 -14.04
CA LEU A 745 47.07 7.52 -14.16
C LEU A 745 47.15 6.84 -15.54
N ASP A 746 47.72 5.63 -15.58
CA ASP A 746 47.72 4.77 -16.76
C ASP A 746 46.61 3.70 -16.69
N PHE A 747 46.04 3.37 -17.85
CA PHE A 747 44.82 2.60 -18.11
C PHE A 747 44.84 1.14 -17.63
N GLN A 748 45.98 0.62 -17.16
CA GLN A 748 46.13 -0.76 -16.70
C GLN A 748 45.62 -1.02 -15.27
N LEU A 749 45.50 0.00 -14.40
CA LEU A 749 45.11 -0.20 -13.00
C LEU A 749 43.60 -0.49 -12.81
N SER A 750 42.74 0.05 -13.70
CA SER A 750 41.30 -0.19 -13.69
C SER A 750 40.93 -1.61 -14.13
N VAL A 751 41.73 -2.21 -15.02
CA VAL A 751 41.57 -3.58 -15.52
C VAL A 751 41.90 -4.62 -14.44
N ALA A 752 42.92 -4.36 -13.60
CA ALA A 752 43.30 -5.25 -12.51
C ALA A 752 42.24 -5.31 -11.38
N ILE A 753 41.59 -4.17 -11.08
CA ILE A 753 40.53 -4.09 -10.07
C ILE A 753 39.26 -4.83 -10.52
N PHE A 754 38.95 -4.80 -11.82
CA PHE A 754 37.79 -5.51 -12.37
C PHE A 754 38.02 -7.03 -12.47
N GLN A 755 39.25 -7.48 -12.78
CA GLN A 755 39.62 -8.90 -12.75
C GLN A 755 39.56 -9.51 -11.34
N SER A 756 39.97 -8.76 -10.31
CA SER A 756 39.90 -9.18 -8.90
C SER A 756 38.44 -9.41 -8.44
N TYR A 757 37.50 -8.64 -8.96
CA TYR A 757 36.07 -8.78 -8.67
C TYR A 757 35.44 -10.00 -9.36
N LEU A 758 35.91 -10.33 -10.58
CA LEU A 758 35.49 -11.51 -11.35
C LEU A 758 36.03 -12.83 -10.78
N GLU A 759 37.25 -12.83 -10.24
CA GLU A 759 37.82 -14.01 -9.55
C GLU A 759 37.14 -14.27 -8.19
N ALA A 760 36.78 -13.22 -7.45
CA ALA A 760 35.99 -13.34 -6.23
C ALA A 760 34.56 -13.88 -6.50
N ALA A 761 33.96 -13.52 -7.64
CA ALA A 761 32.68 -14.07 -8.08
C ALA A 761 32.76 -15.56 -8.46
N ARG A 762 33.84 -15.98 -9.16
CA ARG A 762 34.08 -17.40 -9.48
C ARG A 762 34.37 -18.27 -8.26
N TRP A 763 34.93 -17.69 -7.19
CA TRP A 763 35.17 -18.39 -5.92
C TRP A 763 33.89 -18.62 -5.09
N MET A 764 32.82 -17.84 -5.33
CA MET A 764 31.53 -18.03 -4.66
C MET A 764 30.72 -19.18 -5.29
N ASP A 765 30.84 -19.41 -6.60
CA ASP A 765 30.17 -20.51 -7.32
C ASP A 765 30.72 -21.91 -6.96
N ALA A 766 32.00 -22.00 -6.60
CA ALA A 766 32.64 -23.26 -6.22
C ALA A 766 32.27 -23.76 -4.80
N ARG A 767 31.61 -22.91 -3.98
CA ARG A 767 31.26 -23.24 -2.58
C ARG A 767 29.79 -23.59 -2.37
N SER A 768 28.93 -23.38 -3.36
CA SER A 768 27.53 -23.83 -3.32
C SER A 768 27.33 -25.25 -3.86
N GLN A 769 28.40 -25.94 -4.28
CA GLN A 769 28.38 -27.35 -4.70
C GLN A 769 29.11 -28.31 -3.72
N LEU A 770 29.35 -27.91 -2.47
CA LEU A 770 29.86 -28.78 -1.39
C LEU A 770 28.97 -28.74 -0.15
#